data_AF-A8UI01-F1
#
_entry.id   AF-A8UI01-F1
#
_cell.length_a   1.000
_cell.length_b   1.000
_cell.length_c   1.000
_cell.angle_alpha   90.00
_cell.angle_beta   90.00
_cell.angle_gamma   90.00
#
_symmetry.space_group_name_H-M   'P 1'
#
loop_
_entity.id
_entity.type
_entity.pdbx_description
1 polymer ?
#
loop_
_entity_poly.entity_id
_entity_poly.type
_entity_poly.pdbx_seq_one_letter_code
_entity_poly.pdbx_strand_id
1 'polypeptide(L)'
;MSMLCNTLQVYSKTNLNSNANFDDPTSLIITGIIAGGNTVDAIELYVVNDIPDLSFYAISIANQGGGSDGPEYYLNGSALAGDFIYLTHNSSNFQNFFGFNADFDLNNPIADLLVSGDDAVELFVDIAGTPTLIDTYGDVIADGTGTDWDYTSSWVYRKNGTGPDGGFQISNWRILDPFLISYNALGVNADSPIPFPIGTYGEPYDDIPPTALCISFDYTLETGSFSVTPDFIDNGSSDNEGIVIRKVNDTGFNCNDEGVNQITLTVYDAAGNKDTCTSNINVTLGESQILCEDKTVSLSFNGEITIDKYDVIAGFEGPCFGKSATLYLTETEPVSNYQFQGETTSSSPTDDAFNDGNDLYYESFSFTVSSDGNYLPEFSFNTTTPNALLFAIISDQPIMPNVDDVTSRPGFLNGFVYEQPSVYLGDVLGDDEVFLIAGTTYYLEIVVLDNDDNSNLLTATINGNIDSSSIGSGLDSITYTADDIGDNIVYAVGIDDNGRMSYCESTITVTSLDPFVTTWKTDNPGESDDNTIRIPGIDGGYDFDVDWGDGNISYGFQGTSATHAYSVPGTYTVSITGDFPRIYFNDQGDKNKILTIEQWGNNQWTSMVNAFEGCENLNITNPNAGAPNLSEVTSVSAMFSDCEEFNGDVTNWDVSNVEIFDEAFAYCDIFNQPIGGWNMSNATSLDYMFYEAYTFNQPLNNWNVSNVINMEGVFSDAVVFNQDLNNWNVSNVISMDELFYAAEAFNGNISSWNVSNVENMEEMFDAAYAFNQDISNWNVSNVTNMEDMFDGADVFNQDISNWNVGNVTDMSNMFSGADAFNQDISGWDVSSVTTIANMFSGADAFDQNLGSWDIGNIVDTGSSSSGLRNMFGSGPSGVDMSVLNYDATLIGWNIDSSGIDGDGIDDIPQNIDFGGGKNEYCTSEMERQNLIDTHGWTISDNGESSDCGILGVSEIEEAVINIFPNPTKDIINIEGDLSQLQSIDIYNLRGQLVKHIENQFEKINLKGLSTSVYIMYVKTVFNTKAIRIIKE
;
A
#
# COMPACT_ATOMS: atom_id res chain seq x y z
N MET A 1 -61.46 -48.68 -2.96
CA MET A 1 -62.72 -49.24 -3.49
C MET A 1 -62.33 -50.42 -4.38
N SER A 2 -62.73 -51.64 -4.00
CA SER A 2 -62.59 -52.99 -4.64
C SER A 2 -61.37 -53.30 -5.55
N MET A 3 -60.42 -54.16 -5.20
CA MET A 3 -60.45 -55.65 -5.24
C MET A 3 -61.06 -56.29 -6.52
N LEU A 4 -60.21 -56.89 -7.37
CA LEU A 4 -60.12 -58.36 -7.63
C LEU A 4 -59.20 -58.71 -8.83
N CYS A 5 -58.16 -59.49 -8.53
CA CYS A 5 -57.68 -60.74 -9.17
C CYS A 5 -57.56 -60.93 -10.71
N ASN A 6 -56.35 -61.39 -11.10
CA ASN A 6 -55.93 -62.23 -12.25
C ASN A 6 -56.18 -61.65 -13.67
N THR A 7 -55.17 -61.57 -14.54
CA THR A 7 -54.45 -62.72 -15.11
C THR A 7 -53.03 -62.36 -15.60
N LEU A 8 -52.07 -63.25 -15.31
CA LEU A 8 -50.87 -63.49 -16.13
C LEU A 8 -51.26 -63.62 -17.61
N GLN A 9 -50.67 -62.82 -18.50
CA GLN A 9 -50.42 -63.24 -19.89
C GLN A 9 -48.92 -63.34 -20.08
N VAL A 10 -48.41 -64.54 -19.80
CA VAL A 10 -47.13 -64.99 -20.34
C VAL A 10 -47.36 -65.16 -21.84
N TYR A 11 -46.86 -64.21 -22.63
CA TYR A 11 -46.78 -64.40 -24.08
C TYR A 11 -45.70 -65.43 -24.35
N SER A 12 -46.13 -66.66 -24.61
CA SER A 12 -45.28 -67.65 -25.27
C SER A 12 -44.91 -67.10 -26.65
N LYS A 13 -43.62 -67.06 -26.98
CA LYS A 13 -43.07 -66.91 -28.34
C LYS A 13 -43.64 -68.03 -29.23
N THR A 14 -44.87 -67.87 -29.70
CA THR A 14 -45.51 -68.52 -30.86
C THR A 14 -46.98 -68.10 -30.92
N ASN A 15 -47.29 -67.28 -31.92
CA ASN A 15 -48.61 -66.78 -32.36
C ASN A 15 -49.19 -65.54 -31.67
N LEU A 16 -48.86 -64.35 -32.20
CA LEU A 16 -49.79 -63.24 -32.34
C LEU A 16 -49.60 -62.47 -33.67
N ASN A 17 -50.66 -62.54 -34.47
CA ASN A 17 -51.24 -61.64 -35.49
C ASN A 17 -50.42 -60.59 -36.27
N SER A 18 -50.42 -60.82 -37.59
CA SER A 18 -50.21 -59.92 -38.71
C SER A 18 -51.23 -58.77 -38.78
N ASN A 19 -50.86 -57.55 -38.38
CA ASN A 19 -51.36 -56.25 -38.91
C ASN A 19 -51.00 -55.01 -38.05
N ALA A 20 -49.90 -55.05 -37.31
CA ALA A 20 -49.22 -53.82 -36.89
C ALA A 20 -47.83 -53.85 -37.52
N ASN A 21 -47.38 -52.70 -38.02
CA ASN A 21 -46.16 -52.51 -38.81
C ASN A 21 -44.93 -52.60 -37.88
N PHE A 22 -44.79 -53.73 -37.19
CA PHE A 22 -43.68 -54.06 -36.29
C PHE A 22 -42.37 -54.33 -37.07
N ASP A 23 -42.38 -54.19 -38.40
CA ASP A 23 -41.33 -54.64 -39.32
C ASP A 23 -40.54 -53.50 -40.00
N ASP A 24 -40.74 -52.22 -39.62
CA ASP A 24 -39.99 -51.11 -40.23
C ASP A 24 -38.74 -50.73 -39.41
N PRO A 25 -37.53 -51.15 -39.84
CA PRO A 25 -36.27 -50.88 -39.14
C PRO A 25 -35.91 -49.39 -39.09
N THR A 26 -36.65 -48.52 -39.78
CA THR A 26 -36.39 -47.07 -39.80
C THR A 26 -37.18 -46.27 -38.76
N SER A 27 -37.87 -46.96 -37.85
CA SER A 27 -38.78 -46.31 -36.89
C SER A 27 -38.07 -45.62 -35.72
N LEU A 28 -36.77 -45.89 -35.50
CA LEU A 28 -35.96 -45.33 -34.41
C LEU A 28 -34.56 -44.96 -34.92
N ILE A 29 -34.05 -43.80 -34.51
CA ILE A 29 -32.80 -43.20 -35.00
C ILE A 29 -31.95 -42.72 -33.82
N ILE A 30 -30.62 -42.84 -33.88
CA ILE A 30 -29.70 -42.17 -32.96
C ILE A 30 -29.50 -40.70 -33.40
N THR A 31 -29.82 -39.74 -32.55
CA THR A 31 -29.74 -38.31 -32.89
C THR A 31 -28.73 -37.52 -32.08
N GLY A 32 -28.27 -38.05 -30.95
CA GLY A 32 -27.36 -37.32 -30.07
C GLY A 32 -26.56 -38.23 -29.16
N ILE A 33 -25.28 -37.91 -28.94
CA ILE A 33 -24.40 -38.61 -28.00
C ILE A 33 -23.59 -37.59 -27.21
N ILE A 34 -23.52 -37.78 -25.90
CA ILE A 34 -22.75 -36.93 -24.98
C ILE A 34 -21.79 -37.81 -24.20
N ALA A 35 -20.51 -37.43 -24.16
CA ALA A 35 -19.50 -38.10 -23.37
C ALA A 35 -18.69 -37.14 -22.51
N GLY A 36 -18.25 -37.64 -21.35
CA GLY A 36 -17.46 -36.92 -20.38
C GLY A 36 -16.38 -37.80 -19.78
N GLY A 37 -15.11 -37.51 -20.06
CA GLY A 37 -13.98 -38.18 -19.40
C GLY A 37 -13.93 -39.68 -19.64
N ASN A 38 -14.07 -40.08 -20.92
CA ASN A 38 -14.06 -41.46 -21.41
C ASN A 38 -15.29 -42.30 -21.01
N THR A 39 -16.45 -41.68 -20.78
CA THR A 39 -17.73 -42.39 -20.64
C THR A 39 -18.84 -41.76 -21.46
N VAL A 40 -19.71 -42.56 -22.10
CA VAL A 40 -20.99 -42.07 -22.64
C VAL A 40 -21.93 -41.77 -21.48
N ASP A 41 -22.27 -40.50 -21.34
CA ASP A 41 -23.15 -40.01 -20.28
C ASP A 41 -24.61 -40.02 -20.74
N ALA A 42 -24.88 -39.79 -22.02
CA ALA A 42 -26.23 -39.83 -22.57
C ALA A 42 -26.29 -40.17 -24.06
N ILE A 43 -27.37 -40.86 -24.46
CA ILE A 43 -27.75 -41.12 -25.86
C ILE A 43 -29.18 -40.60 -26.05
N GLU A 44 -29.39 -39.82 -27.10
CA GLU A 44 -30.71 -39.37 -27.56
C GLU A 44 -31.12 -40.16 -28.81
N LEU A 45 -32.34 -40.71 -28.78
CA LEU A 45 -32.98 -41.36 -29.90
C LEU A 45 -34.23 -40.58 -30.33
N TYR A 46 -34.55 -40.62 -31.63
CA TYR A 46 -35.77 -40.02 -32.18
C TYR A 46 -36.68 -41.07 -32.83
N VAL A 47 -37.97 -41.02 -32.49
CA VAL A 47 -39.00 -41.95 -32.96
C VAL A 47 -39.64 -41.42 -34.24
N VAL A 48 -39.42 -42.11 -35.35
CA VAL A 48 -39.91 -41.68 -36.69
C VAL A 48 -41.36 -42.10 -36.91
N ASN A 49 -41.72 -43.30 -36.46
CA ASN A 49 -43.06 -43.89 -36.61
C ASN A 49 -43.51 -44.48 -35.26
N ASP A 50 -44.83 -44.56 -35.00
CA ASP A 50 -45.36 -45.15 -33.75
C ASP A 50 -44.80 -46.56 -33.51
N ILE A 51 -44.19 -46.78 -32.33
CA ILE A 51 -43.61 -48.06 -31.90
C ILE A 51 -44.45 -48.64 -30.76
N PRO A 52 -45.31 -49.66 -31.01
CA PRO A 52 -46.18 -50.22 -29.97
C PRO A 52 -45.45 -51.09 -28.94
N ASP A 53 -44.24 -51.58 -29.26
CA ASP A 53 -43.43 -52.42 -28.38
C ASP A 53 -41.94 -52.16 -28.65
N LEU A 54 -41.29 -51.43 -27.74
CA LEU A 54 -39.87 -51.11 -27.79
C LEU A 54 -38.97 -52.31 -27.45
N SER A 55 -39.52 -53.42 -26.95
CA SER A 55 -38.71 -54.60 -26.58
C SER A 55 -38.06 -55.33 -27.75
N PHE A 56 -38.38 -54.94 -28.98
CA PHE A 56 -37.66 -55.36 -30.18
C PHE A 56 -36.42 -54.51 -30.48
N TYR A 57 -36.24 -53.36 -29.83
CA TYR A 57 -35.10 -52.47 -30.06
C TYR A 57 -34.07 -52.61 -28.95
N ALA A 58 -32.80 -52.52 -29.30
CA ALA A 58 -31.71 -52.62 -28.35
C ALA A 58 -30.54 -51.72 -28.72
N ILE A 59 -29.82 -51.25 -27.70
CA ILE A 59 -28.57 -50.52 -27.84
C ILE A 59 -27.40 -51.45 -27.52
N SER A 60 -26.28 -51.23 -28.21
CA SER A 60 -24.99 -51.82 -27.90
C SER A 60 -23.87 -50.81 -28.14
N ILE A 61 -22.68 -51.15 -27.65
CA ILE A 61 -21.48 -50.35 -27.77
C ILE A 61 -20.37 -51.27 -28.26
N ALA A 62 -19.86 -51.03 -29.47
CA ALA A 62 -18.83 -51.86 -30.06
C ALA A 62 -17.46 -51.50 -29.49
N ASN A 63 -16.77 -52.46 -28.88
CA ASN A 63 -15.49 -52.20 -28.20
C ASN A 63 -14.29 -52.33 -29.15
N GLN A 64 -13.41 -51.32 -29.18
CA GLN A 64 -12.04 -51.38 -29.74
C GLN A 64 -11.92 -51.86 -31.20
N GLY A 65 -12.88 -51.52 -32.07
CA GLY A 65 -12.80 -51.82 -33.51
C GLY A 65 -12.91 -53.32 -33.88
N GLY A 66 -13.49 -54.15 -33.00
CA GLY A 66 -13.67 -55.60 -33.22
C GLY A 66 -14.79 -56.00 -34.19
N GLY A 67 -15.61 -55.04 -34.65
CA GLY A 67 -16.89 -55.29 -35.29
C GLY A 67 -18.06 -55.15 -34.30
N SER A 68 -19.29 -55.27 -34.81
CA SER A 68 -20.52 -55.19 -34.03
C SER A 68 -20.60 -56.26 -32.93
N ASP A 69 -20.85 -55.85 -31.68
CA ASP A 69 -20.93 -56.75 -30.51
C ASP A 69 -22.32 -57.40 -30.34
N GLY A 70 -23.30 -56.98 -31.16
CA GLY A 70 -24.69 -57.41 -31.09
C GLY A 70 -25.45 -56.72 -29.95
N PRO A 71 -26.77 -56.92 -29.79
CA PRO A 71 -27.57 -56.14 -28.84
C PRO A 71 -27.25 -56.46 -27.37
N GLU A 72 -27.00 -55.43 -26.57
CA GLU A 72 -26.63 -55.56 -25.15
C GLU A 72 -27.75 -55.13 -24.19
N TYR A 73 -28.45 -54.04 -24.52
CA TYR A 73 -29.54 -53.51 -23.70
C TYR A 73 -30.83 -53.36 -24.51
N TYR A 74 -31.80 -54.23 -24.25
CA TYR A 74 -33.13 -54.16 -24.86
C TYR A 74 -34.03 -53.15 -24.15
N LEU A 75 -34.74 -52.34 -24.93
CA LEU A 75 -35.68 -51.34 -24.42
C LEU A 75 -36.99 -51.99 -23.96
N ASN A 76 -37.88 -51.22 -23.36
CA ASN A 76 -39.22 -51.70 -23.00
C ASN A 76 -40.27 -50.58 -23.11
N GLY A 77 -41.55 -50.95 -23.17
CA GLY A 77 -42.64 -49.97 -23.30
C GLY A 77 -43.05 -49.70 -24.75
N SER A 78 -43.56 -48.52 -25.03
CA SER A 78 -44.06 -48.07 -26.34
C SER A 78 -43.79 -46.58 -26.53
N ALA A 79 -43.58 -46.10 -27.76
CA ALA A 79 -43.39 -44.69 -28.08
C ALA A 79 -44.19 -44.26 -29.32
N LEU A 80 -44.49 -42.96 -29.44
CA LEU A 80 -45.23 -42.38 -30.57
C LEU A 80 -44.27 -41.65 -31.53
N ALA A 81 -44.67 -41.53 -32.79
CA ALA A 81 -43.93 -40.76 -33.78
C ALA A 81 -43.74 -39.30 -33.32
N GLY A 82 -42.50 -38.82 -33.37
CA GLY A 82 -42.09 -37.50 -32.89
C GLY A 82 -41.57 -37.47 -31.45
N ASP A 83 -41.65 -38.58 -30.71
CA ASP A 83 -41.07 -38.67 -29.37
C ASP A 83 -39.54 -38.73 -29.44
N PHE A 84 -38.89 -38.13 -28.43
CA PHE A 84 -37.47 -38.33 -28.14
C PHE A 84 -37.33 -39.27 -26.95
N ILE A 85 -36.40 -40.22 -27.05
CA ILE A 85 -36.11 -41.20 -26.02
C ILE A 85 -34.67 -40.98 -25.54
N TYR A 86 -34.50 -40.83 -24.24
CA TYR A 86 -33.21 -40.58 -23.61
C TYR A 86 -32.72 -41.78 -22.83
N LEU A 87 -31.47 -42.17 -23.07
CA LEU A 87 -30.78 -43.21 -22.33
C LEU A 87 -29.56 -42.61 -21.66
N THR A 88 -29.30 -42.99 -20.42
CA THR A 88 -28.16 -42.46 -19.66
C THR A 88 -27.53 -43.55 -18.80
N HIS A 89 -26.22 -43.49 -18.62
CA HIS A 89 -25.52 -44.28 -17.62
C HIS A 89 -25.61 -43.63 -16.23
N ASN A 90 -25.87 -42.32 -16.12
CA ASN A 90 -25.97 -41.64 -14.83
C ASN A 90 -27.19 -40.72 -14.79
N SER A 91 -28.32 -41.25 -14.31
CA SER A 91 -29.57 -40.49 -14.25
C SER A 91 -29.51 -39.23 -13.40
N SER A 92 -28.63 -39.17 -12.38
CA SER A 92 -28.49 -37.98 -11.54
C SER A 92 -27.76 -36.85 -12.28
N ASN A 93 -26.65 -37.15 -12.96
CA ASN A 93 -25.94 -36.17 -13.77
C ASN A 93 -26.80 -35.71 -14.95
N PHE A 94 -27.47 -36.63 -15.62
CA PHE A 94 -28.41 -36.31 -16.69
C PHE A 94 -29.51 -35.34 -16.23
N GLN A 95 -30.16 -35.63 -15.10
CA GLN A 95 -31.22 -34.76 -14.56
C GLN A 95 -30.69 -33.38 -14.15
N ASN A 96 -29.51 -33.32 -13.53
CA ASN A 96 -28.90 -32.04 -13.15
C ASN A 96 -28.56 -31.19 -14.37
N PHE A 97 -27.99 -31.82 -15.40
CA PHE A 97 -27.51 -31.13 -16.58
C PHE A 97 -28.64 -30.68 -17.52
N PHE A 98 -29.63 -31.54 -17.76
CA PHE A 98 -30.73 -31.29 -18.71
C PHE A 98 -32.06 -30.85 -18.07
N GLY A 99 -32.21 -31.02 -16.75
CA GLY A 99 -33.40 -30.59 -16.02
C GLY A 99 -34.61 -31.54 -16.10
N PHE A 100 -34.47 -32.72 -16.71
CA PHE A 100 -35.51 -33.76 -16.78
C PHE A 100 -34.92 -35.17 -16.65
N ASN A 101 -35.78 -36.16 -16.36
CA ASN A 101 -35.33 -37.56 -16.20
C ASN A 101 -35.23 -38.25 -17.56
N ALA A 102 -34.16 -39.03 -17.76
CA ALA A 102 -34.05 -39.95 -18.89
C ALA A 102 -35.10 -41.08 -18.82
N ASP A 103 -35.48 -41.61 -19.98
CA ASP A 103 -36.46 -42.70 -20.12
C ASP A 103 -35.88 -44.05 -19.69
N PHE A 104 -34.58 -44.27 -19.93
CA PHE A 104 -33.88 -45.51 -19.60
C PHE A 104 -32.56 -45.25 -18.87
N ASP A 105 -32.34 -45.99 -17.78
CA ASP A 105 -31.10 -46.00 -17.00
C ASP A 105 -30.28 -47.25 -17.34
N LEU A 106 -29.12 -47.05 -17.95
CA LEU A 106 -28.21 -48.10 -18.41
C LEU A 106 -27.39 -48.72 -17.26
N ASN A 107 -27.39 -48.13 -16.05
CA ASN A 107 -26.59 -48.58 -14.90
C ASN A 107 -27.27 -49.67 -14.01
N ASN A 108 -28.38 -50.26 -14.46
CA ASN A 108 -29.08 -51.37 -13.79
C ASN A 108 -28.27 -52.68 -13.99
N PRO A 109 -28.06 -53.58 -13.00
CA PRO A 109 -26.90 -54.50 -12.95
C PRO A 109 -27.06 -55.76 -13.83
N ILE A 110 -27.55 -55.61 -15.06
CA ILE A 110 -27.70 -56.67 -16.07
C ILE A 110 -26.94 -56.32 -17.37
N ALA A 111 -26.37 -55.11 -17.53
CA ALA A 111 -25.51 -54.76 -18.65
C ALA A 111 -24.29 -53.93 -18.16
N ASP A 112 -23.08 -54.48 -18.25
CA ASP A 112 -21.82 -53.71 -18.07
C ASP A 112 -21.52 -52.94 -19.37
N LEU A 113 -22.32 -51.91 -19.66
CA LEU A 113 -22.11 -50.97 -20.79
C LEU A 113 -21.10 -49.89 -20.38
N LEU A 114 -19.83 -50.26 -20.22
CA LEU A 114 -18.74 -49.30 -20.01
C LEU A 114 -18.24 -48.80 -21.37
N VAL A 115 -18.63 -47.59 -21.74
CA VAL A 115 -18.28 -46.97 -23.03
C VAL A 115 -17.06 -46.10 -22.86
N SER A 116 -16.07 -46.16 -23.75
CA SER A 116 -15.09 -45.10 -23.93
C SER A 116 -15.54 -44.20 -25.09
N GLY A 117 -15.26 -42.89 -25.05
CA GLY A 117 -15.76 -41.94 -26.07
C GLY A 117 -15.10 -42.05 -27.45
N ASP A 118 -14.38 -43.14 -27.68
CA ASP A 118 -13.82 -43.61 -28.94
C ASP A 118 -14.48 -44.92 -29.42
N ASP A 119 -15.47 -45.45 -28.71
CA ASP A 119 -16.24 -46.64 -29.11
C ASP A 119 -17.51 -46.26 -29.89
N ALA A 120 -17.92 -47.13 -30.82
CA ALA A 120 -19.09 -46.88 -31.67
C ALA A 120 -20.40 -47.27 -30.97
N VAL A 121 -21.40 -46.39 -31.01
CA VAL A 121 -22.75 -46.65 -30.49
C VAL A 121 -23.63 -47.27 -31.56
N GLU A 122 -24.31 -48.36 -31.21
CA GLU A 122 -25.06 -49.21 -32.13
C GLU A 122 -26.54 -49.33 -31.72
N LEU A 123 -27.44 -49.23 -32.69
CA LEU A 123 -28.88 -49.43 -32.50
C LEU A 123 -29.37 -50.61 -33.34
N PHE A 124 -30.06 -51.56 -32.69
CA PHE A 124 -30.56 -52.80 -33.29
C PHE A 124 -32.07 -52.91 -33.25
N VAL A 125 -32.60 -53.75 -34.15
CA VAL A 125 -33.97 -54.27 -34.09
C VAL A 125 -33.99 -55.80 -34.21
N ASP A 126 -34.78 -56.50 -33.39
CA ASP A 126 -34.89 -57.97 -33.30
C ASP A 126 -36.33 -58.47 -33.43
N ILE A 127 -36.83 -58.52 -34.65
CA ILE A 127 -38.25 -58.83 -34.95
C ILE A 127 -38.53 -60.35 -35.02
N ALA A 128 -37.52 -61.17 -35.29
CA ALA A 128 -37.68 -62.61 -35.56
C ALA A 128 -36.71 -63.52 -34.78
N GLY A 129 -36.03 -63.00 -33.76
CA GLY A 129 -34.94 -63.69 -33.07
C GLY A 129 -33.59 -63.56 -33.77
N THR A 130 -33.46 -62.58 -34.67
CA THR A 130 -32.22 -62.22 -35.38
C THR A 130 -32.06 -60.69 -35.29
N PRO A 131 -31.21 -60.19 -34.39
CA PRO A 131 -30.91 -58.77 -34.29
C PRO A 131 -30.25 -58.24 -35.57
N THR A 132 -30.68 -57.07 -36.03
CA THR A 132 -30.14 -56.35 -37.19
C THR A 132 -29.71 -54.95 -36.76
N LEU A 133 -28.46 -54.56 -37.06
CA LEU A 133 -27.97 -53.19 -36.86
C LEU A 133 -28.71 -52.26 -37.82
N ILE A 134 -29.38 -51.24 -37.29
CA ILE A 134 -30.19 -50.29 -38.05
C ILE A 134 -29.60 -48.89 -38.06
N ASP A 135 -28.80 -48.53 -37.06
CA ASP A 135 -28.16 -47.22 -36.99
C ASP A 135 -26.90 -47.25 -36.12
N THR A 136 -25.96 -46.34 -36.38
CA THR A 136 -24.73 -46.25 -35.59
C THR A 136 -24.11 -44.85 -35.60
N TYR A 137 -23.42 -44.51 -34.52
CA TYR A 137 -22.46 -43.41 -34.46
C TYR A 137 -21.08 -43.98 -34.15
N GLY A 138 -20.12 -43.77 -35.04
CA GLY A 138 -18.81 -44.40 -35.03
C GLY A 138 -18.70 -45.57 -35.99
N ASP A 139 -17.49 -45.84 -36.46
CA ASP A 139 -17.22 -46.95 -37.36
C ASP A 139 -17.01 -48.24 -36.54
N VAL A 140 -18.00 -49.14 -36.55
CA VAL A 140 -18.00 -50.37 -35.75
C VAL A 140 -16.81 -51.31 -36.03
N ILE A 141 -16.08 -51.12 -37.13
CA ILE A 141 -14.88 -51.92 -37.47
C ILE A 141 -13.55 -51.20 -37.21
N ALA A 142 -13.57 -49.98 -36.65
CA ALA A 142 -12.38 -49.20 -36.36
C ALA A 142 -12.40 -48.66 -34.92
N ASP A 143 -11.21 -48.49 -34.35
CA ASP A 143 -11.02 -47.80 -33.07
C ASP A 143 -11.11 -46.29 -33.30
N GLY A 144 -11.85 -45.58 -32.46
CA GLY A 144 -12.14 -44.15 -32.62
C GLY A 144 -11.01 -43.24 -32.15
N THR A 145 -10.01 -43.71 -31.39
CA THR A 145 -8.99 -42.85 -30.78
C THR A 145 -8.26 -42.01 -31.82
N GLY A 146 -8.31 -40.67 -31.69
CA GLY A 146 -7.62 -39.74 -32.60
C GLY A 146 -8.21 -39.66 -34.02
N THR A 147 -9.42 -40.17 -34.22
CA THR A 147 -10.19 -40.03 -35.46
C THR A 147 -11.19 -38.89 -35.35
N ASP A 148 -11.77 -38.45 -36.49
CA ASP A 148 -12.70 -37.31 -36.52
C ASP A 148 -13.99 -37.54 -35.70
N TRP A 149 -14.31 -38.79 -35.37
CA TRP A 149 -15.45 -39.15 -34.50
C TRP A 149 -15.01 -39.55 -33.10
N ASP A 150 -13.83 -39.16 -32.65
CA ASP A 150 -13.45 -39.21 -31.24
C ASP A 150 -14.21 -38.13 -30.46
N TYR A 151 -15.06 -38.55 -29.53
CA TYR A 151 -15.91 -37.67 -28.71
C TYR A 151 -15.61 -37.81 -27.22
N THR A 152 -14.43 -38.32 -26.85
CA THR A 152 -13.98 -38.59 -25.46
C THR A 152 -14.22 -37.49 -24.43
N SER A 153 -14.32 -36.22 -24.85
CA SER A 153 -14.71 -35.09 -24.01
C SER A 153 -15.55 -34.06 -24.78
N SER A 154 -16.49 -34.52 -25.60
CA SER A 154 -17.38 -33.63 -26.38
C SER A 154 -18.80 -34.19 -26.46
N TRP A 155 -19.69 -33.42 -27.06
CA TRP A 155 -21.00 -33.92 -27.48
C TRP A 155 -21.22 -33.71 -28.97
N VAL A 156 -22.02 -34.62 -29.53
CA VAL A 156 -22.24 -34.73 -30.97
C VAL A 156 -23.71 -34.93 -31.25
N TYR A 157 -24.19 -34.31 -32.31
CA TYR A 157 -25.60 -34.34 -32.67
C TYR A 157 -25.76 -34.45 -34.17
N ARG A 158 -26.83 -35.13 -34.57
CA ARG A 158 -27.07 -35.51 -35.95
C ARG A 158 -27.72 -34.35 -36.70
N LYS A 159 -27.29 -34.14 -37.95
CA LYS A 159 -27.88 -33.18 -38.87
C LYS A 159 -29.26 -33.66 -39.32
N ASN A 160 -30.22 -32.75 -39.31
CA ASN A 160 -31.61 -33.02 -39.65
C ASN A 160 -31.75 -33.71 -41.03
N GLY A 161 -32.55 -34.77 -41.11
CA GLY A 161 -32.85 -35.50 -42.34
C GLY A 161 -31.84 -36.59 -42.74
N THR A 162 -30.96 -37.00 -41.82
CA THR A 162 -29.97 -38.07 -42.04
C THR A 162 -30.24 -39.31 -41.16
N GLY A 163 -30.03 -40.51 -41.70
CA GLY A 163 -30.31 -41.77 -40.99
C GLY A 163 -31.80 -42.15 -40.85
N PRO A 164 -32.11 -43.35 -40.31
CA PRO A 164 -31.14 -44.41 -40.00
C PRO A 164 -30.76 -45.13 -41.31
N ASP A 165 -29.47 -45.26 -41.57
CA ASP A 165 -28.93 -45.80 -42.84
C ASP A 165 -28.09 -47.07 -42.65
N GLY A 166 -28.01 -47.59 -41.42
CA GLY A 166 -27.34 -48.84 -41.07
C GLY A 166 -25.80 -48.78 -41.14
N GLY A 167 -25.22 -47.59 -41.29
CA GLY A 167 -23.76 -47.39 -41.33
C GLY A 167 -23.34 -46.01 -40.85
N PHE A 168 -22.04 -45.80 -40.63
CA PHE A 168 -21.53 -44.53 -40.14
C PHE A 168 -21.05 -43.62 -41.27
N GLN A 169 -21.49 -42.36 -41.25
CA GLN A 169 -20.99 -41.28 -42.10
C GLN A 169 -20.79 -40.02 -41.26
N ILE A 170 -19.53 -39.61 -41.06
CA ILE A 170 -19.15 -38.45 -40.24
C ILE A 170 -19.89 -37.17 -40.66
N SER A 171 -20.14 -36.98 -41.96
CA SER A 171 -20.81 -35.79 -42.50
C SER A 171 -22.26 -35.62 -42.03
N ASN A 172 -22.88 -36.69 -41.53
CA ASN A 172 -24.22 -36.66 -40.95
C ASN A 172 -24.24 -36.04 -39.55
N TRP A 173 -23.08 -35.79 -38.95
CA TRP A 173 -22.95 -35.35 -37.56
C TRP A 173 -22.26 -34.00 -37.46
N ARG A 174 -22.51 -33.33 -36.34
CA ARG A 174 -21.80 -32.12 -35.90
C ARG A 174 -21.02 -32.48 -34.65
N ILE A 175 -19.75 -32.09 -34.64
CA ILE A 175 -18.78 -32.51 -33.64
C ILE A 175 -18.08 -31.25 -33.14
N LEU A 176 -18.30 -30.93 -31.86
CA LEU A 176 -17.62 -29.81 -31.22
C LEU A 176 -16.20 -30.22 -30.84
N ASP A 177 -15.29 -29.24 -30.84
CA ASP A 177 -13.91 -29.45 -30.42
C ASP A 177 -13.89 -29.97 -28.95
N PRO A 178 -13.26 -31.13 -28.68
CA PRO A 178 -13.28 -31.78 -27.36
C PRO A 178 -12.70 -30.96 -26.21
N PHE A 179 -12.00 -29.87 -26.51
CA PHE A 179 -11.42 -28.98 -25.51
C PHE A 179 -12.25 -27.72 -25.25
N LEU A 180 -13.39 -27.54 -25.93
CA LEU A 180 -14.29 -26.40 -25.73
C LEU A 180 -15.17 -26.54 -24.48
N ILE A 181 -15.53 -27.76 -24.09
CA ILE A 181 -16.55 -28.04 -23.08
C ILE A 181 -16.14 -29.30 -22.30
N SER A 182 -16.23 -29.27 -20.96
CA SER A 182 -16.08 -30.47 -20.12
C SER A 182 -17.40 -30.76 -19.41
N TYR A 183 -17.98 -31.94 -19.67
CA TYR A 183 -19.27 -32.37 -19.10
C TYR A 183 -19.34 -32.30 -17.56
N ASN A 184 -18.20 -32.46 -16.88
CA ASN A 184 -18.11 -32.44 -15.41
C ASN A 184 -17.81 -31.05 -14.81
N ALA A 185 -17.59 -30.01 -15.63
CA ALA A 185 -17.21 -28.67 -15.18
C ALA A 185 -18.36 -27.63 -15.24
N LEU A 186 -19.50 -27.97 -15.87
CA LEU A 186 -20.63 -27.06 -16.08
C LEU A 186 -21.89 -27.57 -15.36
N GLY A 187 -22.62 -26.65 -14.72
CA GLY A 187 -23.77 -26.99 -13.86
C GLY A 187 -25.02 -27.44 -14.64
N VAL A 188 -25.40 -26.69 -15.67
CA VAL A 188 -26.58 -26.96 -16.52
C VAL A 188 -26.28 -26.67 -17.98
N ASN A 189 -26.96 -27.35 -18.91
CA ASN A 189 -26.74 -27.21 -20.36
C ASN A 189 -26.85 -25.76 -20.87
N ALA A 190 -27.70 -24.95 -20.25
CA ALA A 190 -27.92 -23.55 -20.61
C ALA A 190 -26.70 -22.64 -20.36
N ASP A 191 -25.78 -23.03 -19.47
CA ASP A 191 -24.59 -22.25 -19.13
C ASP A 191 -23.39 -22.56 -20.05
N SER A 192 -23.53 -23.55 -20.95
CA SER A 192 -22.52 -23.84 -21.96
C SER A 192 -22.46 -22.70 -22.98
N PRO A 193 -21.26 -22.23 -23.38
CA PRO A 193 -21.11 -21.28 -24.49
C PRO A 193 -21.76 -21.77 -25.79
N ILE A 194 -21.83 -23.10 -25.98
CA ILE A 194 -22.53 -23.76 -27.09
C ILE A 194 -23.36 -24.91 -26.48
N PRO A 195 -24.65 -24.70 -26.15
CA PRO A 195 -25.50 -25.71 -25.52
C PRO A 195 -25.76 -26.93 -26.42
N PHE A 196 -25.87 -28.13 -25.83
CA PHE A 196 -26.31 -29.32 -26.57
C PHE A 196 -27.77 -29.15 -27.03
N PRO A 197 -28.07 -29.34 -28.32
CA PRO A 197 -29.41 -29.12 -28.85
C PRO A 197 -30.31 -30.33 -28.58
N ILE A 198 -31.12 -30.25 -27.52
CA ILE A 198 -32.04 -31.33 -27.10
C ILE A 198 -33.31 -31.29 -27.95
N GLY A 199 -33.72 -32.43 -28.50
CA GLY A 199 -35.03 -32.58 -29.12
C GLY A 199 -35.23 -31.75 -30.40
N THR A 200 -34.14 -31.34 -31.06
CA THR A 200 -34.20 -30.44 -32.22
C THR A 200 -34.07 -31.16 -33.56
N TYR A 201 -33.87 -32.48 -33.55
CA TYR A 201 -33.79 -33.28 -34.77
C TYR A 201 -35.14 -33.18 -35.52
N GLY A 202 -35.15 -32.47 -36.66
CA GLY A 202 -36.38 -32.11 -37.38
C GLY A 202 -36.48 -30.62 -37.73
N GLU A 203 -35.76 -29.74 -37.02
CA GLU A 203 -35.79 -28.28 -37.20
C GLU A 203 -34.66 -27.73 -38.12
N PRO A 204 -34.79 -26.51 -38.69
CA PRO A 204 -33.71 -25.83 -39.42
C PRO A 204 -32.59 -25.36 -38.46
N TYR A 205 -31.32 -25.46 -38.85
CA TYR A 205 -30.16 -25.10 -38.03
C TYR A 205 -29.08 -24.40 -38.88
N ASP A 206 -28.19 -23.60 -38.26
CA ASP A 206 -27.11 -22.88 -38.98
C ASP A 206 -25.94 -23.79 -39.39
N ASP A 207 -25.63 -23.85 -40.67
CA ASP A 207 -24.55 -24.63 -41.29
C ASP A 207 -23.44 -23.73 -41.86
N ILE A 208 -23.51 -22.41 -41.68
CA ILE A 208 -22.55 -21.45 -42.25
C ILE A 208 -21.42 -21.22 -41.22
N PRO A 209 -20.15 -21.51 -41.55
CA PRO A 209 -19.05 -21.18 -40.65
C PRO A 209 -18.81 -19.68 -40.52
N PRO A 210 -18.29 -19.22 -39.37
CA PRO A 210 -17.84 -17.85 -39.21
C PRO A 210 -16.70 -17.51 -40.19
N THR A 211 -16.39 -16.22 -40.36
CA THR A 211 -15.20 -15.76 -41.09
C THR A 211 -14.21 -15.15 -40.10
N ALA A 212 -13.05 -15.78 -39.95
CA ALA A 212 -11.95 -15.31 -39.11
C ALA A 212 -11.10 -14.25 -39.87
N LEU A 213 -10.88 -13.08 -39.25
CA LEU A 213 -10.06 -12.01 -39.79
C LEU A 213 -8.98 -11.61 -38.79
N CYS A 214 -7.72 -11.64 -39.21
CA CYS A 214 -6.56 -11.37 -38.35
C CYS A 214 -5.86 -10.06 -38.74
N ILE A 215 -5.20 -9.41 -37.78
CA ILE A 215 -4.26 -8.31 -37.99
C ILE A 215 -2.89 -8.64 -37.40
N SER A 216 -1.83 -8.30 -38.14
CA SER A 216 -0.42 -8.42 -37.73
C SER A 216 0.11 -7.09 -37.21
N PHE A 217 0.99 -7.15 -36.22
CA PHE A 217 1.56 -5.97 -35.58
C PHE A 217 2.98 -6.23 -35.07
N ASP A 218 3.73 -5.14 -34.90
CA ASP A 218 5.06 -5.17 -34.30
C ASP A 218 4.93 -4.78 -32.82
N TYR A 219 5.73 -5.41 -31.95
CA TYR A 219 5.76 -5.10 -30.52
C TYR A 219 7.21 -4.99 -30.04
N THR A 220 7.51 -3.93 -29.28
CA THR A 220 8.81 -3.78 -28.62
C THR A 220 8.67 -4.16 -27.16
N LEU A 221 9.43 -5.18 -26.74
CA LEU A 221 9.48 -5.67 -25.38
C LEU A 221 10.35 -4.73 -24.54
N GLU A 222 9.70 -3.92 -23.69
CA GLU A 222 10.38 -2.99 -22.77
C GLU A 222 10.63 -3.62 -21.39
N THR A 223 9.80 -4.61 -21.02
CA THR A 223 9.85 -5.33 -19.74
C THR A 223 9.75 -6.82 -20.00
N GLY A 224 10.45 -7.68 -19.25
CA GLY A 224 10.79 -9.07 -19.59
C GLY A 224 9.71 -10.07 -20.07
N SER A 225 8.42 -9.70 -20.14
CA SER A 225 7.42 -10.47 -20.91
C SER A 225 6.24 -9.60 -21.36
N PHE A 226 5.56 -10.01 -22.43
CA PHE A 226 4.33 -9.43 -22.98
C PHE A 226 3.29 -10.53 -23.24
N SER A 227 2.00 -10.24 -23.05
CA SER A 227 0.93 -11.20 -23.30
C SER A 227 -0.12 -10.66 -24.26
N VAL A 228 -0.58 -11.52 -25.17
CA VAL A 228 -1.62 -11.20 -26.15
C VAL A 228 -2.93 -11.87 -25.82
N THR A 229 -4.02 -11.12 -25.98
CA THR A 229 -5.39 -11.65 -25.97
C THR A 229 -5.92 -11.78 -27.40
N PRO A 230 -6.97 -12.60 -27.65
CA PRO A 230 -7.56 -12.73 -28.98
C PRO A 230 -7.99 -11.40 -29.61
N ASP A 231 -8.38 -10.41 -28.80
CA ASP A 231 -8.82 -9.10 -29.27
C ASP A 231 -7.69 -8.27 -29.91
N PHE A 232 -6.42 -8.53 -29.56
CA PHE A 232 -5.29 -7.87 -30.22
C PHE A 232 -5.11 -8.31 -31.67
N ILE A 233 -5.56 -9.52 -31.99
CA ILE A 233 -5.36 -10.16 -33.30
C ILE A 233 -6.63 -10.13 -34.13
N ASP A 234 -7.81 -10.11 -33.51
CA ASP A 234 -9.09 -10.08 -34.23
C ASP A 234 -9.31 -8.75 -34.97
N ASN A 235 -9.39 -8.83 -36.30
CA ASN A 235 -9.63 -7.71 -37.20
C ASN A 235 -11.08 -7.69 -37.70
N GLY A 236 -12.02 -7.95 -36.79
CA GLY A 236 -13.45 -7.91 -37.06
C GLY A 236 -14.02 -9.20 -37.65
N SER A 237 -13.61 -10.35 -37.11
CA SER A 237 -14.21 -11.65 -37.41
C SER A 237 -15.73 -11.60 -37.24
N SER A 238 -16.46 -12.23 -38.16
CA SER A 238 -17.91 -12.06 -38.26
C SER A 238 -18.61 -13.34 -38.68
N ASP A 239 -19.88 -13.44 -38.32
CA ASP A 239 -20.76 -14.55 -38.70
C ASP A 239 -22.20 -14.04 -38.89
N ASN A 240 -23.08 -14.82 -39.54
CA ASN A 240 -24.49 -14.47 -39.72
C ASN A 240 -25.31 -14.52 -38.42
N GLU A 241 -24.97 -15.40 -37.48
CA GLU A 241 -25.57 -15.48 -36.14
C GLU A 241 -24.66 -14.89 -35.05
N GLY A 242 -23.38 -14.68 -35.37
CA GLY A 242 -22.41 -13.95 -34.56
C GLY A 242 -21.36 -14.85 -33.91
N ILE A 243 -20.24 -14.25 -33.54
CA ILE A 243 -19.11 -14.96 -32.91
C ILE A 243 -19.33 -15.05 -31.40
N VAL A 244 -19.24 -16.25 -30.84
CA VAL A 244 -19.39 -16.51 -29.41
C VAL A 244 -18.04 -16.70 -28.72
N ILE A 245 -17.06 -17.32 -29.38
CA ILE A 245 -15.74 -17.62 -28.78
C ILE A 245 -14.61 -17.19 -29.72
N ARG A 246 -13.55 -16.63 -29.14
CA ARG A 246 -12.27 -16.32 -29.80
C ARG A 246 -11.13 -16.93 -29.00
N LYS A 247 -10.18 -17.60 -29.66
CA LYS A 247 -9.05 -18.27 -29.00
C LYS A 247 -7.76 -18.12 -29.81
N VAL A 248 -6.64 -17.92 -29.14
CA VAL A 248 -5.29 -17.93 -29.73
C VAL A 248 -4.49 -19.14 -29.24
N ASN A 249 -3.54 -19.62 -30.05
CA ASN A 249 -2.70 -20.78 -29.71
C ASN A 249 -1.51 -20.44 -28.80
N ASP A 250 -1.05 -19.19 -28.81
CA ASP A 250 -0.04 -18.67 -27.89
C ASP A 250 -0.50 -17.33 -27.30
N THR A 251 -0.10 -17.07 -26.06
CA THR A 251 -0.50 -15.88 -25.30
C THR A 251 0.67 -15.16 -24.67
N GLY A 252 1.91 -15.67 -24.71
CA GLY A 252 3.03 -15.09 -23.96
C GLY A 252 4.31 -15.01 -24.77
N PHE A 253 4.94 -13.84 -24.75
CA PHE A 253 6.19 -13.53 -25.43
C PHE A 253 7.21 -12.99 -24.43
N ASN A 254 8.47 -13.37 -24.56
CA ASN A 254 9.59 -13.01 -23.69
C ASN A 254 10.88 -12.77 -24.51
N CYS A 255 12.01 -12.59 -23.82
CA CYS A 255 13.32 -12.31 -24.43
C CYS A 255 13.80 -13.35 -25.45
N ASN A 256 13.30 -14.58 -25.41
CA ASN A 256 13.66 -15.64 -26.36
C ASN A 256 12.86 -15.56 -27.66
N ASP A 257 11.82 -14.73 -27.71
CA ASP A 257 10.88 -14.67 -28.83
C ASP A 257 11.20 -13.50 -29.78
N GLU A 258 12.44 -12.97 -29.77
CA GLU A 258 12.85 -11.91 -30.70
C GLU A 258 12.68 -12.38 -32.17
N GLY A 259 12.08 -11.51 -32.99
CA GLY A 259 11.76 -11.79 -34.38
C GLY A 259 10.29 -12.13 -34.61
N VAL A 260 10.02 -12.76 -35.75
CA VAL A 260 8.65 -12.99 -36.23
C VAL A 260 8.06 -14.25 -35.63
N ASN A 261 7.00 -14.08 -34.83
CA ASN A 261 6.25 -15.17 -34.21
C ASN A 261 4.87 -15.31 -34.84
N GLN A 262 4.43 -16.54 -35.08
CA GLN A 262 3.18 -16.82 -35.78
C GLN A 262 2.09 -17.30 -34.80
N ILE A 263 0.97 -16.57 -34.73
CA ILE A 263 -0.19 -16.91 -33.89
C ILE A 263 -1.42 -17.20 -34.75
N THR A 264 -2.16 -18.24 -34.38
CA THR A 264 -3.45 -18.61 -34.99
C THR A 264 -4.61 -18.22 -34.08
N LEU A 265 -5.50 -17.37 -34.59
CA LEU A 265 -6.81 -17.06 -34.00
C LEU A 265 -7.85 -18.06 -34.53
N THR A 266 -8.60 -18.68 -33.63
CA THR A 266 -9.76 -19.53 -33.93
C THR A 266 -11.02 -18.85 -33.40
N VAL A 267 -12.06 -18.76 -34.24
CA VAL A 267 -13.35 -18.20 -33.86
C VAL A 267 -14.46 -19.23 -34.01
N TYR A 268 -15.41 -19.22 -33.08
CA TYR A 268 -16.56 -20.12 -33.08
C TYR A 268 -17.87 -19.31 -33.02
N ASP A 269 -18.88 -19.74 -33.76
CA ASP A 269 -20.23 -19.21 -33.67
C ASP A 269 -21.08 -19.94 -32.59
N ALA A 270 -22.35 -19.54 -32.44
CA ALA A 270 -23.29 -20.15 -31.51
C ALA A 270 -23.74 -21.57 -31.91
N ALA A 271 -23.52 -21.94 -33.17
CA ALA A 271 -23.89 -23.22 -33.78
C ALA A 271 -22.75 -24.25 -33.73
N GLY A 272 -21.57 -23.86 -33.23
CA GLY A 272 -20.39 -24.69 -33.15
C GLY A 272 -19.54 -24.76 -34.41
N ASN A 273 -19.87 -23.99 -35.45
CA ASN A 273 -19.00 -23.88 -36.61
C ASN A 273 -17.79 -23.02 -36.26
N LYS A 274 -16.65 -23.29 -36.92
CA LYS A 274 -15.38 -22.60 -36.66
C LYS A 274 -14.67 -22.16 -37.92
N ASP A 275 -13.88 -21.11 -37.79
CA ASP A 275 -12.90 -20.67 -38.78
C ASP A 275 -11.62 -20.17 -38.08
N THR A 276 -10.52 -20.15 -38.81
CA THR A 276 -9.19 -19.77 -38.28
C THR A 276 -8.48 -18.79 -39.20
N CYS A 277 -7.75 -17.85 -38.61
CA CYS A 277 -6.81 -17.00 -39.34
C CYS A 277 -5.45 -16.97 -38.62
N THR A 278 -4.40 -16.61 -39.35
CA THR A 278 -3.04 -16.53 -38.78
C THR A 278 -2.52 -15.11 -38.87
N SER A 279 -1.78 -14.69 -37.83
CA SER A 279 -1.13 -13.39 -37.72
C SER A 279 0.34 -13.53 -37.34
N ASN A 280 1.16 -12.60 -37.81
CA ASN A 280 2.55 -12.47 -37.42
C ASN A 280 2.69 -11.35 -36.38
N ILE A 281 3.42 -11.63 -35.30
CA ILE A 281 3.84 -10.67 -34.30
C ILE A 281 5.35 -10.57 -34.39
N ASN A 282 5.86 -9.43 -34.83
CA ASN A 282 7.30 -9.20 -34.85
C ASN A 282 7.71 -8.58 -33.51
N VAL A 283 8.38 -9.37 -32.67
CA VAL A 283 8.86 -8.92 -31.36
C VAL A 283 10.25 -8.35 -31.53
N THR A 284 10.44 -7.12 -31.08
CA THR A 284 11.74 -6.44 -31.01
C THR A 284 12.09 -6.21 -29.54
N LEU A 285 13.38 -6.19 -29.19
CA LEU A 285 13.81 -5.98 -27.81
C LEU A 285 14.23 -4.53 -27.59
N GLY A 286 13.79 -3.93 -26.47
CA GLY A 286 14.35 -2.67 -25.98
C GLY A 286 15.84 -2.79 -25.63
N GLU A 287 16.52 -1.64 -25.49
CA GLU A 287 17.91 -1.59 -25.04
C GLU A 287 18.00 -2.00 -23.56
N SER A 288 18.91 -2.93 -23.26
CA SER A 288 19.24 -3.31 -21.88
C SER A 288 20.33 -2.36 -21.36
N GLN A 289 20.08 -1.64 -20.26
CA GLN A 289 21.06 -0.73 -19.65
C GLN A 289 21.37 -1.11 -18.20
N ILE A 290 22.65 -1.14 -17.83
CA ILE A 290 23.08 -1.24 -16.44
C ILE A 290 23.22 0.17 -15.86
N LEU A 291 22.75 0.36 -14.63
CA LEU A 291 22.78 1.65 -13.92
C LEU A 291 23.81 1.58 -12.79
N CYS A 292 24.64 2.62 -12.68
CA CYS A 292 25.67 2.75 -11.66
C CYS A 292 25.38 3.97 -10.77
N GLU A 293 25.92 3.94 -9.56
CA GLU A 293 25.99 5.11 -8.67
C GLU A 293 27.44 5.36 -8.23
N ASP A 294 27.81 6.63 -8.06
CA ASP A 294 29.10 7.02 -7.49
C ASP A 294 29.15 6.64 -6.00
N LYS A 295 30.31 6.21 -5.49
CA LYS A 295 30.44 5.77 -4.09
C LYS A 295 31.65 6.40 -3.42
N THR A 296 31.49 6.80 -2.16
CA THR A 296 32.61 7.25 -1.31
C THR A 296 32.89 6.18 -0.26
N VAL A 297 34.15 5.77 -0.12
CA VAL A 297 34.59 4.75 0.85
C VAL A 297 35.80 5.23 1.65
N SER A 298 35.94 4.77 2.88
CA SER A 298 37.09 5.06 3.76
C SER A 298 37.94 3.82 3.95
N LEU A 299 39.26 4.00 4.05
CA LEU A 299 40.18 2.92 4.43
C LEU A 299 39.85 2.38 5.84
N SER A 300 40.01 1.07 6.04
CA SER A 300 39.96 0.43 7.36
C SER A 300 41.28 0.63 8.15
N PHE A 301 41.32 0.19 9.42
CA PHE A 301 42.51 0.15 10.26
C PHE A 301 43.68 -0.65 9.68
N ASN A 302 43.45 -1.54 8.71
CA ASN A 302 44.52 -2.23 7.98
C ASN A 302 45.12 -1.39 6.84
N GLY A 303 44.53 -0.22 6.51
CA GLY A 303 44.95 0.66 5.43
C GLY A 303 44.40 0.30 4.05
N GLU A 304 43.41 -0.60 3.99
CA GLU A 304 42.79 -1.10 2.75
C GLU A 304 41.24 -1.04 2.87
N ILE A 305 40.53 -1.04 1.74
CA ILE A 305 39.08 -1.22 1.66
C ILE A 305 38.72 -1.98 0.38
N THR A 306 37.80 -2.94 0.45
CA THR A 306 37.35 -3.72 -0.71
C THR A 306 35.90 -3.38 -1.02
N ILE A 307 35.61 -3.04 -2.27
CA ILE A 307 34.24 -2.90 -2.79
C ILE A 307 33.93 -4.05 -3.75
N ASP A 308 32.69 -4.52 -3.78
CA ASP A 308 32.22 -5.51 -4.74
C ASP A 308 31.36 -4.89 -5.85
N LYS A 309 30.94 -5.72 -6.82
CA LYS A 309 30.09 -5.26 -7.93
C LYS A 309 28.72 -4.74 -7.52
N TYR A 310 28.15 -5.22 -6.42
CA TYR A 310 26.85 -4.78 -5.91
C TYR A 310 26.96 -3.44 -5.18
N ASP A 311 28.15 -3.06 -4.72
CA ASP A 311 28.42 -1.71 -4.21
C ASP A 311 28.31 -0.62 -5.29
N VAL A 312 28.45 -0.97 -6.57
CA VAL A 312 28.50 -0.03 -7.70
C VAL A 312 27.21 -0.04 -8.53
N ILE A 313 26.57 -1.20 -8.69
CA ILE A 313 25.40 -1.38 -9.54
C ILE A 313 24.13 -0.96 -8.80
N ALA A 314 23.50 0.12 -9.24
CA ALA A 314 22.26 0.67 -8.68
C ALA A 314 21.00 0.00 -9.26
N GLY A 315 21.09 -0.63 -10.45
CA GLY A 315 19.96 -1.31 -11.06
C GLY A 315 20.13 -1.64 -12.54
N PHE A 316 19.04 -2.04 -13.18
CA PHE A 316 18.97 -2.42 -14.58
C PHE A 316 17.71 -1.84 -15.24
N GLU A 317 17.84 -1.40 -16.48
CA GLU A 317 16.72 -1.08 -17.37
C GLU A 317 16.69 -2.06 -18.56
N GLY A 318 15.50 -2.26 -19.12
CA GLY A 318 15.28 -3.10 -20.28
C GLY A 318 14.88 -4.55 -19.96
N PRO A 319 14.55 -5.32 -21.01
CA PRO A 319 13.76 -6.55 -20.85
C PRO A 319 14.56 -7.79 -20.39
N CYS A 320 15.88 -7.86 -20.62
CA CYS A 320 16.60 -9.14 -20.65
C CYS A 320 17.77 -9.31 -19.65
N PHE A 321 17.83 -8.50 -18.59
CA PHE A 321 18.71 -8.78 -17.45
C PHE A 321 18.06 -9.78 -16.49
N GLY A 322 18.11 -11.08 -16.84
CA GLY A 322 17.59 -12.18 -16.03
C GLY A 322 18.65 -12.85 -15.15
N LYS A 323 18.31 -14.01 -14.57
CA LYS A 323 19.18 -14.77 -13.63
C LYS A 323 20.48 -15.30 -14.26
N SER A 324 20.59 -15.29 -15.59
CA SER A 324 21.77 -15.79 -16.31
C SER A 324 22.70 -14.67 -16.76
N ALA A 325 22.36 -13.41 -16.48
CA ALA A 325 23.17 -12.25 -16.81
C ALA A 325 24.53 -12.31 -16.10
N THR A 326 25.59 -11.91 -16.81
CA THR A 326 26.95 -11.85 -16.26
C THR A 326 27.27 -10.44 -15.81
N LEU A 327 27.74 -10.28 -14.57
CA LEU A 327 28.07 -8.99 -13.95
C LEU A 327 29.50 -8.99 -13.40
N TYR A 328 30.29 -7.97 -13.73
CA TYR A 328 31.66 -7.77 -13.24
C TYR A 328 32.07 -6.29 -13.25
N LEU A 329 33.15 -5.96 -12.55
CA LEU A 329 33.81 -4.65 -12.55
C LEU A 329 35.08 -4.65 -13.39
N THR A 330 35.44 -3.48 -13.92
CA THR A 330 36.72 -3.22 -14.59
C THR A 330 37.17 -1.78 -14.37
N GLU A 331 38.47 -1.55 -14.24
CA GLU A 331 39.07 -0.20 -14.14
C GLU A 331 39.35 0.41 -15.54
N THR A 332 39.10 -0.35 -16.61
CA THR A 332 39.27 0.11 -18.00
C THR A 332 37.93 0.16 -18.72
N GLU A 333 37.68 1.26 -19.43
CA GLU A 333 36.47 1.49 -20.21
C GLU A 333 36.19 0.32 -21.19
N PRO A 334 35.01 -0.31 -21.11
CA PRO A 334 34.63 -1.40 -22.02
C PRO A 334 34.42 -0.89 -23.46
N VAL A 335 34.99 -1.58 -24.43
CA VAL A 335 34.80 -1.28 -25.87
C VAL A 335 33.57 -2.03 -26.41
N SER A 336 32.55 -1.30 -26.85
CA SER A 336 31.17 -1.79 -27.06
C SER A 336 30.85 -2.54 -28.37
N ASN A 337 31.81 -2.88 -29.23
CA ASN A 337 31.49 -3.15 -30.65
C ASN A 337 31.47 -4.63 -31.10
N TYR A 338 30.85 -5.51 -30.32
CA TYR A 338 30.61 -6.89 -30.77
C TYR A 338 29.11 -7.25 -30.70
N GLN A 339 28.33 -6.73 -31.65
CA GLN A 339 27.04 -7.34 -32.01
C GLN A 339 27.16 -7.97 -33.39
N PHE A 340 27.18 -9.31 -33.45
CA PHE A 340 26.98 -10.06 -34.68
C PHE A 340 25.48 -10.31 -34.85
N GLN A 341 24.85 -9.71 -35.87
CA GLN A 341 23.56 -10.18 -36.37
C GLN A 341 23.75 -10.65 -37.82
N GLY A 342 23.44 -11.91 -38.09
CA GLY A 342 23.42 -12.48 -39.44
C GLY A 342 22.16 -13.32 -39.63
N GLU A 343 21.34 -12.98 -40.61
CA GLU A 343 20.20 -13.79 -41.04
C GLU A 343 20.69 -15.06 -41.78
N THR A 344 20.15 -16.22 -41.42
CA THR A 344 20.32 -17.46 -42.19
C THR A 344 19.52 -17.40 -43.48
N THR A 345 20.17 -17.35 -44.65
CA THR A 345 19.47 -17.52 -45.94
C THR A 345 19.55 -18.98 -46.40
N SER A 346 18.46 -19.72 -46.18
CA SER A 346 18.03 -20.97 -46.85
C SER A 346 19.10 -22.03 -47.19
N SER A 347 19.00 -23.19 -46.53
CA SER A 347 19.58 -24.45 -47.02
C SER A 347 18.86 -24.91 -48.30
N SER A 348 19.61 -25.18 -49.38
CA SER A 348 19.10 -25.95 -50.53
C SER A 348 19.78 -27.33 -50.54
N PRO A 349 19.05 -28.44 -50.72
CA PRO A 349 19.69 -29.70 -51.04
C PRO A 349 20.20 -29.61 -52.48
N THR A 350 21.48 -29.86 -52.70
CA THR A 350 22.04 -30.04 -54.05
C THR A 350 22.57 -31.47 -54.17
N ASP A 351 22.23 -32.06 -55.32
CA ASP A 351 22.42 -33.45 -55.78
C ASP A 351 23.89 -33.81 -56.05
N ASP A 352 24.80 -33.51 -55.12
CA ASP A 352 26.24 -33.81 -55.22
C ASP A 352 26.66 -34.84 -54.15
N ALA A 353 26.40 -36.11 -54.45
CA ALA A 353 26.95 -37.23 -53.70
C ALA A 353 28.40 -37.49 -54.13
N PHE A 354 29.31 -37.70 -53.16
CA PHE A 354 30.48 -38.53 -53.44
C PHE A 354 30.00 -39.94 -53.82
N ASN A 355 30.83 -40.73 -54.52
CA ASN A 355 30.49 -42.05 -55.04
C ASN A 355 30.13 -43.12 -53.97
N ASP A 356 29.94 -42.72 -52.72
CA ASP A 356 29.55 -43.49 -51.54
C ASP A 356 28.12 -43.19 -51.03
N GLY A 357 27.42 -42.16 -51.53
CA GLY A 357 25.98 -41.97 -51.32
C GLY A 357 25.56 -41.11 -50.13
N ASN A 358 26.45 -40.27 -49.59
CA ASN A 358 26.11 -39.28 -48.56
C ASN A 358 25.84 -37.90 -49.18
N ASP A 359 24.86 -37.16 -48.65
CA ASP A 359 24.48 -35.81 -49.08
C ASP A 359 25.37 -34.73 -48.41
N LEU A 360 25.69 -33.68 -49.16
CA LEU A 360 26.47 -32.52 -48.68
C LEU A 360 25.56 -31.32 -48.46
N TYR A 361 25.73 -30.65 -47.31
CA TYR A 361 25.01 -29.44 -46.96
C TYR A 361 25.93 -28.23 -46.95
N TYR A 362 25.49 -27.16 -47.61
CA TYR A 362 26.17 -25.87 -47.68
C TYR A 362 25.36 -24.84 -46.91
N GLU A 363 26.01 -24.13 -46.00
CA GLU A 363 25.41 -23.00 -45.30
C GLU A 363 26.25 -21.76 -45.53
N SER A 364 25.63 -20.70 -46.02
CA SER A 364 26.30 -19.44 -46.39
C SER A 364 25.75 -18.31 -45.54
N PHE A 365 26.64 -17.48 -44.98
CA PHE A 365 26.27 -16.24 -44.31
C PHE A 365 27.27 -15.14 -44.64
N SER A 366 26.86 -13.89 -44.49
CA SER A 366 27.73 -12.73 -44.72
C SER A 366 27.94 -11.94 -43.44
N PHE A 367 29.15 -11.42 -43.24
CA PHE A 367 29.50 -10.56 -42.12
C PHE A 367 30.31 -9.36 -42.61
N THR A 368 30.13 -8.18 -42.00
CA THR A 368 30.88 -6.97 -42.37
C THR A 368 31.89 -6.64 -41.30
N VAL A 369 33.14 -6.45 -41.70
CA VAL A 369 34.25 -6.16 -40.78
C VAL A 369 34.19 -4.70 -40.37
N SER A 370 34.30 -4.40 -39.08
CA SER A 370 34.21 -3.04 -38.54
C SER A 370 35.44 -2.19 -38.91
N SER A 371 35.36 -0.87 -38.70
CA SER A 371 36.34 0.13 -39.19
C SER A 371 37.78 0.00 -38.67
N ASP A 372 38.02 -0.90 -37.74
CA ASP A 372 39.20 -1.06 -36.90
C ASP A 372 40.09 -2.27 -37.28
N GLY A 373 39.63 -3.12 -38.20
CA GLY A 373 40.48 -3.88 -39.13
C GLY A 373 41.48 -4.92 -38.57
N ASN A 374 41.41 -5.29 -37.29
CA ASN A 374 42.37 -6.22 -36.69
C ASN A 374 41.67 -7.43 -36.09
N TYR A 375 42.00 -8.60 -36.64
CA TYR A 375 41.65 -9.97 -36.21
C TYR A 375 40.37 -10.60 -36.77
N LEU A 376 40.53 -11.86 -37.17
CA LEU A 376 39.44 -12.78 -37.49
C LEU A 376 38.66 -13.12 -36.21
N PRO A 377 37.31 -13.18 -36.25
CA PRO A 377 36.54 -13.82 -35.18
C PRO A 377 37.00 -15.27 -35.01
N GLU A 378 37.10 -15.75 -33.76
CA GLU A 378 37.34 -17.16 -33.51
C GLU A 378 36.00 -17.91 -33.63
N PHE A 379 35.88 -18.80 -34.63
CA PHE A 379 34.66 -19.55 -34.88
C PHE A 379 34.70 -20.90 -34.17
N SER A 380 33.77 -21.14 -33.24
CA SER A 380 33.58 -22.44 -32.59
C SER A 380 32.34 -23.14 -33.17
N PHE A 381 32.52 -24.33 -33.72
CA PHE A 381 31.43 -25.14 -34.28
C PHE A 381 31.10 -26.29 -33.31
N ASN A 382 29.91 -26.29 -32.73
CA ASN A 382 29.41 -27.38 -31.90
C ASN A 382 28.32 -28.16 -32.64
N THR A 383 28.51 -29.47 -32.80
CA THR A 383 27.48 -30.37 -33.33
C THR A 383 26.96 -31.28 -32.21
N THR A 384 25.65 -31.49 -32.14
CA THR A 384 25.02 -32.36 -31.12
C THR A 384 24.99 -33.84 -31.54
N THR A 385 25.36 -34.15 -32.78
CA THR A 385 25.42 -35.49 -33.39
C THR A 385 26.82 -35.75 -34.00
N PRO A 386 27.22 -37.02 -34.23
CA PRO A 386 28.57 -37.34 -34.71
C PRO A 386 28.72 -37.11 -36.23
N ASN A 387 28.43 -35.90 -36.69
CA ASN A 387 28.69 -35.46 -38.07
C ASN A 387 29.96 -34.59 -38.08
N ALA A 388 30.81 -34.78 -39.09
CA ALA A 388 32.13 -34.15 -39.19
C ALA A 388 32.07 -32.87 -40.04
N LEU A 389 32.54 -31.75 -39.50
CA LEU A 389 32.83 -30.52 -40.26
C LEU A 389 33.95 -30.83 -41.27
N LEU A 390 33.72 -30.54 -42.56
CA LEU A 390 34.70 -30.84 -43.61
C LEU A 390 35.62 -29.64 -43.91
N PHE A 391 35.05 -28.44 -44.14
CA PHE A 391 35.80 -27.18 -44.27
C PHE A 391 34.88 -25.94 -44.26
N ALA A 392 35.48 -24.74 -44.12
CA ALA A 392 34.79 -23.45 -44.16
C ALA A 392 35.56 -22.41 -44.99
N ILE A 393 34.89 -21.64 -45.84
CA ILE A 393 35.49 -20.71 -46.83
C ILE A 393 35.03 -19.28 -46.56
N ILE A 394 35.95 -18.29 -46.53
CA ILE A 394 35.63 -16.85 -46.45
C ILE A 394 35.93 -16.18 -47.81
N SER A 395 35.03 -15.32 -48.31
CA SER A 395 35.13 -14.60 -49.60
C SER A 395 34.68 -13.14 -49.45
N ASP A 396 35.34 -12.17 -50.09
CA ASP A 396 34.92 -10.76 -50.12
C ASP A 396 33.86 -10.47 -51.21
N GLN A 397 33.33 -11.52 -51.85
CA GLN A 397 32.27 -11.47 -52.86
C GLN A 397 31.19 -12.52 -52.58
N PRO A 398 29.93 -12.30 -52.99
CA PRO A 398 28.84 -13.26 -52.80
C PRO A 398 29.16 -14.62 -53.42
N ILE A 399 28.97 -15.65 -52.62
CA ILE A 399 29.24 -17.04 -52.96
C ILE A 399 27.97 -17.61 -53.63
N MET A 400 28.04 -17.99 -54.92
CA MET A 400 26.91 -18.66 -55.59
C MET A 400 26.97 -20.17 -55.35
N PRO A 401 25.91 -20.81 -54.82
CA PRO A 401 25.88 -22.26 -54.70
C PRO A 401 25.79 -22.88 -56.10
N ASN A 402 26.60 -23.91 -56.34
CA ASN A 402 26.48 -24.85 -57.46
C ASN A 402 27.09 -24.43 -58.83
N VAL A 403 28.35 -24.83 -59.06
CA VAL A 403 28.91 -25.09 -60.41
C VAL A 403 29.90 -26.26 -60.33
N ASP A 404 29.78 -27.19 -61.28
CA ASP A 404 30.38 -28.55 -61.39
C ASP A 404 31.91 -28.73 -61.19
N ASP A 405 32.67 -27.70 -60.76
CA ASP A 405 34.11 -27.81 -60.46
C ASP A 405 34.59 -26.69 -59.52
N VAL A 406 34.91 -27.06 -58.28
CA VAL A 406 35.36 -26.19 -57.16
C VAL A 406 36.61 -25.37 -57.52
N THR A 407 37.43 -25.80 -58.48
CA THR A 407 38.68 -25.12 -58.85
C THR A 407 38.50 -23.94 -59.82
N SER A 408 37.27 -23.65 -60.26
CA SER A 408 36.99 -22.67 -61.32
C SER A 408 36.23 -21.40 -60.89
N ARG A 409 35.96 -21.22 -59.58
CA ARG A 409 35.26 -20.04 -59.04
C ARG A 409 36.07 -18.74 -59.21
N PRO A 410 35.53 -17.66 -59.81
CA PRO A 410 36.17 -16.35 -59.82
C PRO A 410 36.12 -15.72 -58.42
N GLY A 411 37.26 -15.24 -57.90
CA GLY A 411 37.36 -14.61 -56.58
C GLY A 411 38.11 -15.42 -55.51
N PHE A 412 38.71 -16.56 -55.87
CA PHE A 412 39.55 -17.35 -54.96
C PHE A 412 40.83 -16.58 -54.57
N LEU A 413 40.78 -15.82 -53.47
CA LEU A 413 41.94 -15.41 -52.69
C LEU A 413 41.81 -16.03 -51.29
N ASN A 414 42.72 -16.97 -50.99
CA ASN A 414 43.00 -17.53 -49.66
C ASN A 414 41.81 -18.13 -48.87
N GLY A 415 41.30 -19.28 -49.30
CA GLY A 415 40.39 -20.10 -48.49
C GLY A 415 41.15 -21.02 -47.52
N PHE A 416 40.70 -21.09 -46.26
CA PHE A 416 41.16 -22.04 -45.24
C PHE A 416 40.37 -23.36 -45.34
N VAL A 417 40.93 -24.46 -44.83
CA VAL A 417 40.28 -25.78 -44.74
C VAL A 417 40.47 -26.29 -43.31
N TYR A 418 39.39 -26.65 -42.62
CA TYR A 418 39.42 -27.12 -41.23
C TYR A 418 38.77 -28.51 -41.17
N GLU A 419 39.56 -29.57 -40.99
CA GLU A 419 39.08 -30.93 -40.69
C GLU A 419 39.53 -31.34 -39.27
N GLN A 420 38.61 -31.92 -38.48
CA GLN A 420 38.93 -32.70 -37.28
C GLN A 420 38.88 -34.20 -37.60
N PRO A 421 39.69 -35.07 -36.95
CA PRO A 421 40.30 -34.84 -35.65
C PRO A 421 41.84 -34.76 -35.69
N SER A 422 42.37 -33.64 -35.23
CA SER A 422 43.75 -33.51 -34.73
C SER A 422 44.92 -33.80 -35.69
N VAL A 423 45.05 -33.12 -36.84
CA VAL A 423 46.38 -32.83 -37.46
C VAL A 423 46.32 -31.53 -38.27
N TYR A 424 47.08 -30.52 -37.83
CA TYR A 424 47.48 -29.37 -38.64
C TYR A 424 48.25 -29.85 -39.90
N LEU A 425 47.71 -29.65 -41.10
CA LEU A 425 48.42 -29.90 -42.36
C LEU A 425 48.87 -28.57 -43.01
N GLY A 426 50.10 -28.20 -42.63
CA GLY A 426 51.07 -27.32 -43.31
C GLY A 426 50.65 -26.44 -44.49
N ASP A 427 50.77 -25.13 -44.24
CA ASP A 427 51.70 -24.18 -44.86
C ASP A 427 51.73 -24.07 -46.41
N VAL A 428 51.16 -22.97 -46.92
CA VAL A 428 51.63 -22.30 -48.14
C VAL A 428 52.08 -20.88 -47.78
N LEU A 429 53.25 -20.81 -47.15
CA LEU A 429 54.22 -19.72 -47.17
C LEU A 429 53.84 -18.41 -46.47
N GLY A 430 54.20 -18.36 -45.19
CA GLY A 430 54.89 -17.22 -44.56
C GLY A 430 54.01 -16.08 -44.07
N ASP A 431 54.20 -15.73 -42.79
CA ASP A 431 53.74 -14.52 -42.08
C ASP A 431 52.63 -13.74 -42.80
N ASP A 432 51.38 -13.87 -42.34
CA ASP A 432 50.44 -12.76 -42.26
C ASP A 432 49.22 -13.18 -41.42
N GLU A 433 48.95 -12.41 -40.36
CA GLU A 433 47.61 -12.24 -39.82
C GLU A 433 46.68 -11.88 -41.00
N VAL A 434 45.52 -12.53 -41.12
CA VAL A 434 44.56 -12.18 -42.18
C VAL A 434 43.94 -10.83 -41.83
N PHE A 435 44.43 -9.77 -42.46
CA PHE A 435 43.87 -8.43 -42.35
C PHE A 435 42.61 -8.34 -43.23
N LEU A 436 41.45 -8.51 -42.60
CA LEU A 436 40.19 -8.20 -43.26
C LEU A 436 40.01 -6.68 -43.33
N ILE A 437 39.65 -6.18 -44.51
CA ILE A 437 39.50 -4.75 -44.74
C ILE A 437 38.25 -4.24 -44.00
N ALA A 438 38.50 -3.32 -43.08
CA ALA A 438 37.51 -2.49 -42.40
C ALA A 438 36.43 -1.93 -43.35
N GLY A 439 35.17 -2.12 -42.99
CA GLY A 439 33.98 -1.72 -43.75
C GLY A 439 33.61 -2.62 -44.92
N THR A 440 34.27 -3.77 -45.09
CA THR A 440 34.02 -4.71 -46.20
C THR A 440 33.17 -5.90 -45.72
N THR A 441 32.14 -6.24 -46.48
CA THR A 441 31.31 -7.44 -46.26
C THR A 441 32.00 -8.67 -46.86
N TYR A 442 32.25 -9.67 -46.03
CA TYR A 442 32.73 -10.98 -46.40
C TYR A 442 31.61 -12.02 -46.26
N TYR A 443 31.72 -13.12 -46.99
CA TYR A 443 30.77 -14.22 -47.09
C TYR A 443 31.49 -15.50 -46.64
N LEU A 444 30.95 -16.18 -45.64
CA LEU A 444 31.43 -17.45 -45.10
C LEU A 444 30.50 -18.59 -45.53
N GLU A 445 31.06 -19.61 -46.18
CA GLU A 445 30.38 -20.84 -46.61
C GLU A 445 30.94 -22.04 -45.83
N ILE A 446 30.09 -22.75 -45.08
CA ILE A 446 30.42 -23.93 -44.30
C ILE A 446 29.89 -25.18 -45.00
N VAL A 447 30.71 -26.22 -45.09
CA VAL A 447 30.32 -27.52 -45.67
C VAL A 447 30.28 -28.60 -44.59
N VAL A 448 29.13 -29.23 -44.43
CA VAL A 448 28.88 -30.29 -43.44
C VAL A 448 28.47 -31.58 -44.16
N LEU A 449 29.03 -32.70 -43.70
CA LEU A 449 28.66 -34.05 -44.15
C LEU A 449 27.56 -34.60 -43.26
N ASP A 450 26.43 -35.01 -43.85
CA ASP A 450 25.41 -35.76 -43.13
C ASP A 450 25.66 -37.27 -43.25
N ASN A 451 25.74 -37.95 -42.11
CA ASN A 451 25.93 -39.40 -42.05
C ASN A 451 24.68 -40.16 -41.60
N ASP A 452 23.55 -39.49 -41.31
CA ASP A 452 22.32 -40.13 -40.83
C ASP A 452 21.12 -39.85 -41.77
N ASP A 453 20.53 -40.93 -42.29
CA ASP A 453 19.44 -40.97 -43.29
C ASP A 453 18.06 -40.46 -42.78
N ASN A 454 18.02 -39.57 -41.78
CA ASN A 454 16.79 -39.07 -41.15
C ASN A 454 16.55 -37.59 -41.45
N SER A 455 15.41 -37.31 -42.10
CA SER A 455 14.97 -36.03 -42.67
C SER A 455 14.66 -34.88 -41.69
N ASN A 456 15.35 -34.73 -40.56
CA ASN A 456 15.20 -33.57 -39.69
C ASN A 456 16.25 -32.51 -40.06
N LEU A 457 15.80 -31.34 -40.50
CA LEU A 457 16.65 -30.20 -40.83
C LEU A 457 17.54 -29.84 -39.61
N LEU A 458 18.86 -29.93 -39.81
CA LEU A 458 19.86 -29.48 -38.85
C LEU A 458 19.97 -27.95 -38.90
N THR A 459 19.98 -27.31 -37.73
CA THR A 459 20.40 -25.91 -37.56
C THR A 459 21.79 -25.92 -36.92
N ALA A 460 22.78 -25.30 -37.56
CA ALA A 460 24.06 -25.03 -36.94
C ALA A 460 24.00 -23.63 -36.29
N THR A 461 23.98 -23.56 -34.96
CA THR A 461 24.01 -22.27 -34.25
C THR A 461 25.46 -21.83 -34.06
N ILE A 462 25.81 -20.65 -34.56
CA ILE A 462 27.09 -19.99 -34.25
C ILE A 462 26.90 -19.20 -32.96
N ASN A 463 27.41 -19.72 -31.85
CA ASN A 463 27.51 -18.95 -30.62
C ASN A 463 28.87 -18.25 -30.62
N GLY A 464 28.89 -16.95 -30.96
CA GLY A 464 30.06 -16.11 -30.73
C GLY A 464 30.23 -15.93 -29.22
N ASN A 465 30.97 -16.82 -28.56
CA ASN A 465 31.44 -16.54 -27.21
C ASN A 465 32.52 -15.46 -27.31
N ILE A 466 32.30 -14.33 -26.66
CA ILE A 466 33.38 -13.40 -26.34
C ILE A 466 34.39 -14.20 -25.52
N ASP A 467 35.60 -14.38 -26.04
CA ASP A 467 36.67 -14.95 -25.23
C ASP A 467 36.90 -14.03 -24.03
N SER A 468 36.68 -14.58 -22.84
CA SER A 468 37.01 -13.99 -21.53
C SER A 468 38.43 -13.42 -21.43
N SER A 469 39.34 -13.76 -22.37
CA SER A 469 40.69 -13.20 -22.44
C SER A 469 40.77 -11.79 -23.06
N SER A 470 39.71 -11.33 -23.75
CA SER A 470 39.63 -10.02 -24.42
C SER A 470 38.88 -8.95 -23.61
N ILE A 471 38.17 -9.38 -22.56
CA ILE A 471 37.64 -8.52 -21.50
C ILE A 471 38.75 -8.47 -20.44
N GLY A 472 39.30 -7.27 -20.15
CA GLY A 472 40.23 -7.10 -19.03
C GLY A 472 39.67 -7.81 -17.80
N SER A 473 40.46 -8.68 -17.16
CA SER A 473 40.02 -9.65 -16.14
C SER A 473 38.86 -9.15 -15.29
N GLY A 474 37.64 -9.57 -15.60
CA GLY A 474 36.45 -9.12 -14.87
C GLY A 474 36.63 -9.40 -13.38
N LEU A 475 36.48 -8.36 -12.56
CA LEU A 475 36.67 -8.44 -11.12
C LEU A 475 35.31 -8.55 -10.43
N ASP A 476 35.19 -9.46 -9.47
CA ASP A 476 34.04 -9.48 -8.56
C ASP A 476 34.12 -8.37 -7.51
N SER A 477 35.36 -7.92 -7.19
CA SER A 477 35.65 -6.85 -6.23
C SER A 477 36.99 -6.18 -6.53
N ILE A 478 37.14 -4.92 -6.07
CA ILE A 478 38.36 -4.10 -6.18
C ILE A 478 38.78 -3.70 -4.77
N THR A 479 40.09 -3.78 -4.47
CA THR A 479 40.66 -3.35 -3.19
C THR A 479 41.51 -2.11 -3.38
N TYR A 480 41.17 -1.06 -2.64
CA TYR A 480 41.88 0.21 -2.61
C TYR A 480 42.75 0.34 -1.37
N THR A 481 43.81 1.13 -1.48
CA THR A 481 44.81 1.36 -0.45
C THR A 481 45.05 2.86 -0.24
N ALA A 482 45.96 3.22 0.66
CA ALA A 482 46.36 4.61 0.88
C ALA A 482 46.95 5.31 -0.37
N ASP A 483 47.45 4.57 -1.36
CA ASP A 483 47.95 5.15 -2.61
C ASP A 483 46.81 5.55 -3.56
N ASP A 484 45.59 5.04 -3.34
CA ASP A 484 44.41 5.23 -4.20
C ASP A 484 43.47 6.34 -3.68
N ILE A 485 43.86 7.08 -2.64
CA ILE A 485 43.06 8.19 -2.07
C ILE A 485 42.75 9.24 -3.16
N GLY A 486 41.46 9.53 -3.32
CA GLY A 486 40.91 10.38 -4.39
C GLY A 486 39.87 9.63 -5.23
N ASP A 487 39.55 10.22 -6.38
CA ASP A 487 38.54 9.70 -7.31
C ASP A 487 39.16 8.59 -8.18
N ASN A 488 38.55 7.40 -8.17
CA ASN A 488 38.94 6.25 -8.99
C ASN A 488 37.78 5.87 -9.91
N ILE A 489 38.03 5.72 -11.21
CA ILE A 489 36.98 5.36 -12.17
C ILE A 489 36.87 3.84 -12.25
N VAL A 490 35.65 3.34 -12.07
CA VAL A 490 35.30 1.93 -12.29
C VAL A 490 34.13 1.83 -13.25
N TYR A 491 34.10 0.77 -14.03
CA TYR A 491 32.97 0.45 -14.89
C TYR A 491 32.31 -0.83 -14.41
N ALA A 492 30.99 -0.79 -14.20
CA ALA A 492 30.21 -2.00 -14.03
C ALA A 492 29.72 -2.46 -15.40
N VAL A 493 29.92 -3.74 -15.70
CA VAL A 493 29.55 -4.33 -16.98
C VAL A 493 28.51 -5.42 -16.77
N GLY A 494 27.40 -5.31 -17.49
CA GLY A 494 26.35 -6.31 -17.56
C GLY A 494 26.25 -6.91 -18.96
N ILE A 495 26.23 -8.23 -19.05
CA ILE A 495 25.88 -8.96 -20.27
C ILE A 495 24.51 -9.58 -20.03
N ASP A 496 23.53 -9.17 -20.83
CA ASP A 496 22.16 -9.66 -20.71
C ASP A 496 22.02 -11.12 -21.19
N ASP A 497 20.86 -11.73 -20.97
CA ASP A 497 20.62 -13.16 -21.27
C ASP A 497 20.78 -13.48 -22.78
N ASN A 498 20.75 -12.45 -23.64
CA ASN A 498 20.91 -12.57 -25.10
C ASN A 498 22.35 -12.21 -25.56
N GLY A 499 23.27 -12.01 -24.61
CA GLY A 499 24.68 -11.71 -24.90
C GLY A 499 24.95 -10.25 -25.24
N ARG A 500 23.99 -9.33 -25.03
CA ARG A 500 24.18 -7.89 -25.29
C ARG A 500 24.88 -7.26 -24.10
N MET A 501 25.98 -6.56 -24.37
CA MET A 501 26.77 -5.86 -23.35
C MET A 501 26.21 -4.46 -23.10
N SER A 502 26.10 -4.11 -21.84
CA SER A 502 25.89 -2.76 -21.34
C SER A 502 26.93 -2.46 -20.26
N TYR A 503 27.35 -1.21 -20.14
CA TYR A 503 28.20 -0.78 -19.06
C TYR A 503 27.84 0.63 -18.61
N CYS A 504 28.15 0.93 -17.35
CA CYS A 504 28.06 2.26 -16.77
C CYS A 504 29.37 2.59 -16.06
N GLU A 505 29.73 3.88 -16.08
CA GLU A 505 30.86 4.44 -15.35
C GLU A 505 30.39 4.85 -13.94
N SER A 506 31.24 4.63 -12.94
CA SER A 506 31.07 5.10 -11.56
C SER A 506 32.40 5.64 -11.04
N THR A 507 32.31 6.68 -10.23
CA THR A 507 33.45 7.24 -9.49
C THR A 507 33.46 6.70 -8.06
N ILE A 508 34.52 5.99 -7.71
CA ILE A 508 34.81 5.56 -6.34
C ILE A 508 35.78 6.54 -5.69
N THR A 509 35.27 7.37 -4.80
CA THR A 509 36.07 8.32 -4.02
C THR A 509 36.62 7.62 -2.78
N VAL A 510 37.91 7.31 -2.76
CA VAL A 510 38.59 6.70 -1.61
C VAL A 510 39.11 7.80 -0.70
N THR A 511 38.76 7.74 0.58
CA THR A 511 39.16 8.72 1.58
C THR A 511 40.03 8.08 2.67
N SER A 512 40.80 8.90 3.38
CA SER A 512 41.57 8.44 4.53
C SER A 512 40.65 7.95 5.65
N LEU A 513 41.12 6.98 6.45
CA LEU A 513 40.44 6.47 7.64
C LEU A 513 39.85 7.61 8.50
N ASP A 514 38.52 7.59 8.70
CA ASP A 514 37.77 8.58 9.47
C ASP A 514 36.71 7.92 10.39
N PRO A 515 37.13 7.26 11.48
CA PRO A 515 36.27 6.36 12.25
C PRO A 515 35.32 7.12 13.18
N PHE A 516 34.25 6.44 13.61
CA PHE A 516 33.47 6.85 14.77
C PHE A 516 34.25 6.54 16.06
N VAL A 517 34.53 7.55 16.88
CA VAL A 517 35.40 7.45 18.04
C VAL A 517 34.63 7.81 19.31
N THR A 518 34.74 6.95 20.32
CA THR A 518 34.06 7.08 21.62
C THR A 518 35.02 6.82 22.76
N THR A 519 34.75 7.35 23.94
CA THR A 519 35.49 7.02 25.17
C THR A 519 34.60 6.28 26.14
N TRP A 520 35.10 5.16 26.67
CA TRP A 520 34.38 4.27 27.57
C TRP A 520 35.13 4.08 28.88
N LYS A 521 34.40 3.87 29.97
CA LYS A 521 34.94 3.51 31.28
C LYS A 521 34.37 2.16 31.73
N THR A 522 35.19 1.13 31.58
CA THR A 522 34.84 -0.29 31.76
C THR A 522 34.28 -0.64 33.15
N ASP A 523 34.70 0.09 34.19
CA ASP A 523 34.31 -0.12 35.59
C ASP A 523 33.15 0.76 36.06
N ASN A 524 32.48 1.47 35.15
CA ASN A 524 31.15 2.01 35.42
C ASN A 524 30.10 0.88 35.43
N PRO A 525 28.94 1.05 36.09
CA PRO A 525 27.86 0.07 36.08
C PRO A 525 27.42 -0.30 34.65
N GLY A 526 27.06 -1.56 34.43
CA GLY A 526 26.58 -2.09 33.16
C GLY A 526 26.37 -3.60 33.24
N GLU A 527 25.85 -4.20 32.17
CA GLU A 527 25.64 -5.65 32.10
C GLU A 527 26.96 -6.46 32.05
N SER A 528 28.01 -5.92 31.41
CA SER A 528 29.29 -6.61 31.28
C SER A 528 30.19 -6.43 32.51
N ASP A 529 31.16 -7.33 32.69
CA ASP A 529 32.13 -7.27 33.80
C ASP A 529 32.89 -5.94 33.84
N ASP A 530 33.42 -5.55 35.02
CA ASP A 530 34.14 -4.27 35.26
C ASP A 530 35.37 -4.02 34.35
N ASN A 531 35.85 -5.03 33.64
CA ASN A 531 36.94 -4.92 32.69
C ASN A 531 36.48 -5.13 31.24
N THR A 532 35.18 -5.07 30.97
CA THR A 532 34.58 -5.39 29.67
C THR A 532 33.72 -4.23 29.20
N ILE A 533 33.63 -4.04 27.88
CA ILE A 533 32.56 -3.26 27.26
C ILE A 533 31.87 -4.09 26.18
N ARG A 534 30.61 -3.75 25.94
CA ARG A 534 29.80 -4.23 24.83
C ARG A 534 29.27 -3.04 24.04
N ILE A 535 29.64 -2.96 22.76
CA ILE A 535 29.07 -2.03 21.79
C ILE A 535 27.78 -2.65 21.27
N PRO A 536 26.60 -2.05 21.52
CA PRO A 536 25.34 -2.64 21.12
C PRO A 536 24.97 -2.26 19.67
N GLY A 537 24.26 -3.17 19.02
CA GLY A 537 23.68 -3.00 17.70
C GLY A 537 22.44 -3.90 17.58
N ILE A 538 21.77 -3.86 16.43
CA ILE A 538 20.48 -4.53 16.21
C ILE A 538 20.50 -5.41 14.96
N ASP A 539 19.52 -6.31 14.82
CA ASP A 539 19.35 -7.34 13.78
C ASP A 539 19.88 -6.97 12.37
N GLY A 540 20.43 -7.97 11.67
CA GLY A 540 20.86 -7.85 10.26
C GLY A 540 22.33 -8.17 10.03
N GLY A 541 23.16 -8.06 11.07
CA GLY A 541 24.61 -8.26 10.96
C GLY A 541 25.26 -7.06 10.28
N TYR A 542 26.16 -6.40 10.99
CA TYR A 542 26.97 -5.31 10.43
C TYR A 542 28.32 -5.88 9.97
N ASP A 543 29.07 -5.13 9.16
CA ASP A 543 30.44 -5.48 8.76
C ASP A 543 31.38 -4.33 9.10
N PHE A 544 31.88 -4.36 10.34
CA PHE A 544 32.70 -3.28 10.88
C PHE A 544 33.92 -3.80 11.64
N ASP A 545 34.91 -2.94 11.73
CA ASP A 545 36.13 -3.16 12.49
C ASP A 545 36.13 -2.30 13.75
N VAL A 546 36.81 -2.78 14.80
CA VAL A 546 36.91 -2.07 16.08
C VAL A 546 38.35 -2.04 16.57
N ASP A 547 38.92 -0.85 16.74
CA ASP A 547 40.12 -0.63 17.56
C ASP A 547 39.68 -0.36 19.00
N TRP A 548 40.06 -1.26 19.91
CA TRP A 548 39.62 -1.22 21.32
C TRP A 548 40.40 -0.23 22.18
N GLY A 549 41.44 0.42 21.63
CA GLY A 549 42.25 1.41 22.35
C GLY A 549 43.28 0.83 23.32
N ASP A 550 43.39 -0.50 23.40
CA ASP A 550 44.38 -1.22 24.21
C ASP A 550 45.48 -1.91 23.36
N GLY A 551 45.50 -1.59 22.06
CA GLY A 551 46.41 -2.18 21.08
C GLY A 551 45.87 -3.44 20.40
N ASN A 552 44.66 -3.89 20.73
CA ASN A 552 43.95 -4.95 20.00
C ASN A 552 42.96 -4.35 19.00
N ILE A 553 42.91 -4.93 17.81
CA ILE A 553 41.95 -4.59 16.75
C ILE A 553 41.20 -5.86 16.36
N SER A 554 39.88 -5.76 16.25
CA SER A 554 39.01 -6.79 15.71
C SER A 554 38.60 -6.41 14.28
N TYR A 555 38.75 -7.35 13.34
CA TYR A 555 38.39 -7.14 11.93
C TYR A 555 37.20 -8.00 11.52
N GLY A 556 36.36 -7.48 10.61
CA GLY A 556 35.23 -8.16 9.99
C GLY A 556 34.22 -8.66 11.03
N PHE A 557 33.81 -7.80 11.96
CA PHE A 557 32.83 -8.17 12.97
C PHE A 557 31.48 -8.41 12.30
N GLN A 558 31.07 -9.68 12.21
CA GLN A 558 29.82 -10.11 11.60
C GLN A 558 28.83 -10.48 12.71
N GLY A 559 28.01 -9.52 13.15
CA GLY A 559 27.06 -9.73 14.24
C GLY A 559 26.39 -8.45 14.73
N THR A 560 25.50 -8.57 15.70
CA THR A 560 24.69 -7.44 16.22
C THR A 560 25.35 -6.69 17.38
N SER A 561 26.38 -7.22 18.04
CA SER A 561 27.07 -6.49 19.13
C SER A 561 28.50 -6.95 19.27
N ALA A 562 29.44 -6.01 19.41
CA ALA A 562 30.85 -6.33 19.66
C ALA A 562 31.16 -6.30 21.17
N THR A 563 32.00 -7.21 21.66
CA THR A 563 32.38 -7.28 23.09
C THR A 563 33.87 -7.51 23.24
N HIS A 564 34.50 -6.81 24.18
CA HIS A 564 35.93 -6.93 24.45
C HIS A 564 36.25 -6.84 25.93
N ALA A 565 37.13 -7.72 26.39
CA ALA A 565 37.60 -7.79 27.76
C ALA A 565 39.04 -7.27 27.87
N TYR A 566 39.20 -6.16 28.58
CA TYR A 566 40.46 -5.51 28.86
C TYR A 566 41.25 -6.23 29.95
N SER A 567 42.58 -6.16 29.88
CA SER A 567 43.46 -6.76 30.90
C SER A 567 43.37 -6.09 32.27
N VAL A 568 43.00 -4.81 32.31
CA VAL A 568 42.82 -4.00 33.52
C VAL A 568 41.58 -3.11 33.32
N PRO A 569 40.68 -3.01 34.31
CA PRO A 569 39.64 -1.98 34.30
C PRO A 569 40.22 -0.57 34.14
N GLY A 570 39.52 0.28 33.42
CA GLY A 570 39.92 1.66 33.16
C GLY A 570 39.12 2.33 32.04
N THR A 571 39.65 3.47 31.60
CA THR A 571 39.09 4.29 30.52
C THR A 571 39.84 4.05 29.22
N TYR A 572 39.10 3.79 28.14
CA TYR A 572 39.63 3.45 26.82
C TYR A 572 38.93 4.25 25.74
N THR A 573 39.69 4.67 24.72
CA THR A 573 39.16 5.30 23.51
C THR A 573 38.99 4.22 22.45
N VAL A 574 37.78 4.04 21.97
CA VAL A 574 37.38 2.97 21.05
C VAL A 574 37.02 3.62 19.71
N SER A 575 37.50 3.04 18.61
CA SER A 575 37.25 3.53 17.26
C SER A 575 36.60 2.46 16.40
N ILE A 576 35.59 2.85 15.62
CA ILE A 576 34.80 1.95 14.77
C ILE A 576 34.84 2.47 13.33
N THR A 577 35.06 1.58 12.37
CA THR A 577 35.03 1.88 10.93
C THR A 577 34.37 0.73 10.16
N GLY A 578 33.91 0.96 8.94
CA GLY A 578 33.17 -0.02 8.15
C GLY A 578 31.66 0.25 8.17
N ASP A 579 30.86 -0.74 7.82
CA ASP A 579 29.40 -0.64 7.83
C ASP A 579 28.87 -0.76 9.26
N PHE A 580 28.66 0.37 9.92
CA PHE A 580 28.10 0.47 11.27
C PHE A 580 26.93 1.48 11.27
N PRO A 581 25.77 1.08 10.73
CA PRO A 581 24.71 2.02 10.35
C PRO A 581 23.82 2.45 11.54
N ARG A 582 23.95 1.78 12.69
CA ARG A 582 23.18 2.05 13.90
C ARG A 582 23.89 1.54 15.15
N ILE A 583 23.87 2.35 16.21
CA ILE A 583 24.10 1.95 17.59
C ILE A 583 22.75 1.91 18.30
N TYR A 584 22.53 0.97 19.23
CA TYR A 584 21.19 0.76 19.81
C TYR A 584 21.29 0.34 21.27
N PHE A 585 21.44 1.31 22.18
CA PHE A 585 21.45 1.04 23.62
C PHE A 585 20.07 0.66 24.15
N ASN A 586 19.03 1.42 23.78
CA ASN A 586 17.65 1.18 24.19
C ASN A 586 17.49 0.97 25.70
N ASP A 587 18.13 1.81 26.50
CA ASP A 587 18.14 1.72 27.97
C ASP A 587 18.76 0.42 28.55
N GLN A 588 19.51 -0.36 27.74
CA GLN A 588 20.07 -1.66 28.14
C GLN A 588 21.62 -1.71 28.07
N GLY A 589 22.18 -2.85 28.49
CA GLY A 589 23.58 -3.19 28.24
C GLY A 589 24.58 -2.36 29.06
N ASP A 590 25.58 -1.82 28.37
CA ASP A 590 26.67 -1.05 28.98
C ASP A 590 26.45 0.46 28.82
N LYS A 591 25.19 0.93 28.79
CA LYS A 591 24.79 2.35 28.60
C LYS A 591 25.53 3.34 29.50
N ASN A 592 25.82 2.96 30.75
CA ASN A 592 26.53 3.80 31.70
C ASN A 592 28.07 3.76 31.57
N LYS A 593 28.60 2.92 30.67
CA LYS A 593 30.03 2.79 30.41
C LYS A 593 30.52 3.73 29.31
N ILE A 594 29.67 4.18 28.37
CA ILE A 594 30.05 5.21 27.39
C ILE A 594 30.05 6.60 28.06
N LEU A 595 31.08 7.40 27.81
CA LEU A 595 31.25 8.72 28.44
C LEU A 595 31.15 9.88 27.44
N THR A 596 31.68 9.72 26.24
CA THR A 596 31.69 10.79 25.24
C THR A 596 31.86 10.23 23.83
N ILE A 597 31.37 10.98 22.86
CA ILE A 597 31.71 10.82 21.44
C ILE A 597 32.83 11.82 21.15
N GLU A 598 34.00 11.30 20.80
CA GLU A 598 35.16 12.11 20.44
C GLU A 598 35.11 12.52 18.97
N GLN A 599 34.50 11.71 18.10
CA GLN A 599 34.38 11.96 16.67
C GLN A 599 33.23 11.14 16.07
N TRP A 600 32.39 11.76 15.23
CA TRP A 600 31.31 11.07 14.50
C TRP A 600 31.82 10.24 13.31
N GLY A 601 32.91 10.68 12.68
CA GLY A 601 33.51 10.03 11.52
C GLY A 601 32.63 10.14 10.28
N ASN A 602 32.88 9.29 9.30
CA ASN A 602 32.15 9.24 8.04
C ASN A 602 31.02 8.19 8.01
N ASN A 603 30.68 7.62 9.17
CA ASN A 603 29.60 6.62 9.27
C ASN A 603 28.28 7.21 8.77
N GLN A 604 27.66 6.53 7.81
CA GLN A 604 26.33 6.83 7.32
C GLN A 604 25.31 6.15 8.22
N TRP A 605 24.55 6.94 8.96
CA TRP A 605 23.57 6.42 9.90
C TRP A 605 22.24 6.21 9.18
N THR A 606 21.68 5.01 9.30
CA THR A 606 20.35 4.69 8.73
C THR A 606 19.24 4.88 9.77
N SER A 607 19.59 4.92 11.06
CA SER A 607 18.66 5.18 12.15
C SER A 607 19.38 5.66 13.41
N MET A 608 18.78 6.63 14.09
CA MET A 608 19.21 7.10 15.42
C MET A 608 18.20 6.77 16.53
N VAL A 609 17.18 5.97 16.22
CA VAL A 609 16.13 5.59 17.17
C VAL A 609 16.76 4.81 18.32
N ASN A 610 16.59 5.32 19.54
CA ASN A 610 17.09 4.75 20.80
C ASN A 610 18.61 4.54 20.80
N ALA A 611 19.33 5.35 20.01
CA ALA A 611 20.75 5.13 19.76
C ALA A 611 21.57 5.19 21.04
N PHE A 612 21.35 6.21 21.88
CA PHE A 612 22.03 6.45 23.15
C PHE A 612 21.06 6.51 24.34
N GLU A 613 19.82 6.04 24.18
CA GLU A 613 18.82 5.98 25.25
C GLU A 613 19.39 5.36 26.54
N GLY A 614 19.24 6.07 27.66
CA GLY A 614 19.70 5.67 28.99
C GLY A 614 21.21 5.82 29.24
N CYS A 615 21.96 6.45 28.34
CA CYS A 615 23.39 6.70 28.54
C CYS A 615 23.64 7.89 29.48
N GLU A 616 23.30 7.74 30.77
CA GLU A 616 23.31 8.81 31.79
C GLU A 616 24.64 9.59 31.86
N ASN A 617 25.77 8.93 31.55
CA ASN A 617 27.12 9.53 31.64
C ASN A 617 27.61 10.15 30.32
N LEU A 618 26.82 10.08 29.24
CA LEU A 618 27.22 10.53 27.92
C LEU A 618 27.14 12.05 27.78
N ASN A 619 28.25 12.69 27.42
CA ASN A 619 28.26 14.09 27.02
C ASN A 619 29.34 14.37 25.98
N ILE A 620 29.01 15.00 24.85
CA ILE A 620 29.97 15.32 23.77
C ILE A 620 30.78 16.55 24.18
N THR A 621 32.03 16.32 24.63
CA THR A 621 32.89 17.39 25.13
C THR A 621 33.93 17.87 24.12
N ASN A 622 34.18 17.12 23.05
CA ASN A 622 35.12 17.51 22.01
C ASN A 622 34.45 18.48 21.01
N PRO A 623 34.89 19.75 20.92
CA PRO A 623 34.32 20.72 19.98
C PRO A 623 34.62 20.39 18.51
N ASN A 624 35.50 19.42 18.24
CA ASN A 624 35.82 18.96 16.88
C ASN A 624 35.28 17.56 16.60
N ALA A 625 34.25 17.10 17.34
CA ALA A 625 33.64 15.80 17.10
C ALA A 625 32.99 15.67 15.70
N GLY A 626 32.77 16.80 15.01
CA GLY A 626 32.06 16.82 13.73
C GLY A 626 30.55 16.66 13.91
N ALA A 627 29.85 16.37 12.83
CA ALA A 627 28.42 16.06 12.84
C ALA A 627 28.21 14.66 12.25
N PRO A 628 27.24 13.88 12.73
CA PRO A 628 26.86 12.63 12.10
C PRO A 628 26.29 12.89 10.70
N ASN A 629 26.53 11.96 9.77
CA ASN A 629 25.80 11.96 8.52
C ASN A 629 24.40 11.35 8.74
N LEU A 630 23.39 12.22 8.82
CA LEU A 630 21.98 11.86 9.04
C LEU A 630 21.17 11.81 7.73
N SER A 631 21.81 11.78 6.56
CA SER A 631 21.11 11.88 5.27
C SER A 631 20.10 10.75 5.02
N GLU A 632 20.24 9.61 5.70
CA GLU A 632 19.31 8.47 5.61
C GLU A 632 18.43 8.30 6.86
N VAL A 633 18.56 9.19 7.85
CA VAL A 633 17.80 9.12 9.10
C VAL A 633 16.50 9.91 8.98
N THR A 634 15.37 9.22 9.10
CA THR A 634 14.03 9.85 9.14
C THR A 634 13.49 10.04 10.56
N SER A 635 14.08 9.38 11.55
CA SER A 635 13.66 9.48 12.95
C SER A 635 14.87 9.46 13.90
N VAL A 636 14.84 10.38 14.86
CA VAL A 636 15.79 10.46 15.98
C VAL A 636 15.10 10.15 17.32
N SER A 637 14.01 9.38 17.28
CA SER A 637 13.18 9.13 18.46
C SER A 637 13.99 8.54 19.62
N ALA A 638 13.85 9.12 20.81
CA ALA A 638 14.58 8.77 22.02
C ALA A 638 16.11 8.62 21.84
N MET A 639 16.70 9.34 20.86
CA MET A 639 18.13 9.23 20.57
C MET A 639 19.00 9.47 21.81
N PHE A 640 18.66 10.47 22.62
CA PHE A 640 19.33 10.82 23.87
C PHE A 640 18.39 10.76 25.08
N SER A 641 17.24 10.09 25.00
CA SER A 641 16.36 9.97 26.16
C SER A 641 17.12 9.39 27.36
N ASP A 642 16.87 9.88 28.57
CA ASP A 642 17.56 9.47 29.82
C ASP A 642 19.09 9.69 29.82
N CYS A 643 19.61 10.58 28.97
CA CYS A 643 20.99 11.04 29.04
C CYS A 643 21.12 12.27 29.95
N GLU A 644 20.98 12.09 31.27
CA GLU A 644 20.92 13.16 32.27
C GLU A 644 22.06 14.21 32.16
N GLU A 645 23.29 13.78 31.82
CA GLU A 645 24.47 14.65 31.70
C GLU A 645 24.71 15.19 30.27
N PHE A 646 23.80 14.94 29.32
CA PHE A 646 23.99 15.30 27.93
C PHE A 646 23.78 16.80 27.70
N ASN A 647 24.85 17.49 27.27
CA ASN A 647 24.78 18.86 26.78
C ASN A 647 25.79 19.06 25.64
N GLY A 648 25.91 18.05 24.78
CA GLY A 648 26.87 18.01 23.69
C GLY A 648 26.47 18.94 22.54
N ASP A 649 27.44 19.60 21.89
CA ASP A 649 27.14 20.51 20.77
C ASP A 649 26.58 19.77 19.55
N VAL A 650 25.27 19.97 19.31
CA VAL A 650 24.51 19.42 18.17
C VAL A 650 24.06 20.51 17.17
N THR A 651 24.61 21.72 17.31
CA THR A 651 24.09 22.91 16.62
C THR A 651 24.23 22.86 15.10
N ASN A 652 25.26 22.17 14.60
CA ASN A 652 25.59 22.08 13.17
C ASN A 652 25.11 20.78 12.53
N TRP A 653 24.26 20.01 13.19
CA TRP A 653 23.72 18.78 12.62
C TRP A 653 22.70 19.11 11.52
N ASP A 654 22.79 18.37 10.41
CA ASP A 654 21.80 18.44 9.35
C ASP A 654 20.66 17.46 9.66
N VAL A 655 19.55 18.01 10.18
CA VAL A 655 18.34 17.25 10.50
C VAL A 655 17.26 17.41 9.41
N SER A 656 17.62 17.89 8.22
CA SER A 656 16.62 18.25 7.20
C SER A 656 15.83 17.06 6.65
N ASN A 657 16.31 15.83 6.80
CA ASN A 657 15.60 14.60 6.42
C ASN A 657 14.82 13.96 7.58
N VAL A 658 14.95 14.48 8.81
CA VAL A 658 14.30 13.92 10.00
C VAL A 658 12.85 14.40 10.06
N GLU A 659 11.93 13.45 10.20
CA GLU A 659 10.49 13.66 10.28
C GLU A 659 9.96 13.52 11.72
N ILE A 660 10.62 12.72 12.57
CA ILE A 660 10.16 12.38 13.92
C ILE A 660 11.26 12.69 14.95
N PHE A 661 10.94 13.53 15.94
CA PHE A 661 11.84 13.97 17.01
C PHE A 661 11.40 13.53 18.41
N ASP A 662 10.43 12.61 18.48
CA ASP A 662 9.80 12.21 19.73
C ASP A 662 10.84 11.81 20.78
N GLU A 663 10.76 12.37 21.98
CA GLU A 663 11.64 12.07 23.12
C GLU A 663 13.14 12.26 22.86
N ALA A 664 13.54 12.95 21.79
CA ALA A 664 14.95 13.00 21.36
C ALA A 664 15.92 13.49 22.46
N PHE A 665 15.44 14.36 23.35
CA PHE A 665 16.15 14.88 24.52
C PHE A 665 15.33 14.76 25.81
N ALA A 666 14.40 13.81 25.91
CA ALA A 666 13.66 13.56 27.14
C ALA A 666 14.63 13.19 28.28
N TYR A 667 14.36 13.67 29.50
CA TYR A 667 15.20 13.48 30.69
C TYR A 667 16.68 13.89 30.51
N CYS A 668 16.97 14.80 29.58
CA CYS A 668 18.29 15.43 29.47
C CYS A 668 18.34 16.69 30.34
N ASP A 669 18.40 16.53 31.67
CA ASP A 669 18.30 17.58 32.69
C ASP A 669 19.05 18.88 32.33
N ILE A 670 20.29 18.74 31.85
CA ILE A 670 21.20 19.86 31.62
C ILE A 670 21.32 20.30 30.14
N PHE A 671 20.51 19.74 29.24
CA PHE A 671 20.58 20.06 27.82
C PHE A 671 20.10 21.49 27.53
N ASN A 672 20.95 22.28 26.87
CA ASN A 672 20.63 23.68 26.57
C ASN A 672 21.39 24.23 25.35
N GLN A 673 21.52 23.45 24.29
CA GLN A 673 22.29 23.81 23.09
C GLN A 673 21.49 24.65 22.09
N PRO A 674 22.09 25.64 21.40
CA PRO A 674 21.37 26.58 20.54
C PRO A 674 20.96 25.96 19.20
N ILE A 675 19.93 25.12 19.22
CA ILE A 675 19.38 24.36 18.08
C ILE A 675 18.36 25.13 17.22
N GLY A 676 18.18 26.44 17.48
CA GLY A 676 17.29 27.30 16.68
C GLY A 676 17.66 27.42 15.19
N GLY A 677 18.84 26.92 14.79
CA GLY A 677 19.30 26.86 13.40
C GLY A 677 18.93 25.58 12.64
N TRP A 678 18.34 24.59 13.29
CA TRP A 678 17.92 23.34 12.65
C TRP A 678 16.81 23.56 11.61
N ASN A 679 16.88 22.79 10.52
CA ASN A 679 15.85 22.81 9.48
C ASN A 679 14.72 21.82 9.84
N MET A 680 13.67 22.33 10.47
CA MET A 680 12.52 21.54 10.91
C MET A 680 11.43 21.35 9.84
N SER A 681 11.67 21.72 8.57
CA SER A 681 10.61 21.75 7.55
C SER A 681 9.97 20.40 7.26
N ASN A 682 10.64 19.29 7.57
CA ASN A 682 10.11 17.94 7.39
C ASN A 682 9.56 17.33 8.69
N ALA A 683 9.69 18.01 9.85
CA ALA A 683 9.19 17.52 11.12
C ALA A 683 7.65 17.37 11.09
N THR A 684 7.19 16.21 11.54
CA THR A 684 5.78 15.82 11.64
C THR A 684 5.34 15.56 13.09
N SER A 685 6.29 15.23 13.96
CA SER A 685 6.06 14.93 15.38
C SER A 685 7.22 15.42 16.24
N LEU A 686 6.89 15.98 17.41
CA LEU A 686 7.83 16.53 18.40
C LEU A 686 7.56 15.99 19.81
N ASP A 687 6.82 14.90 19.94
CA ASP A 687 6.21 14.45 21.20
C ASP A 687 7.26 14.30 22.30
N TYR A 688 7.05 14.93 23.45
CA TYR A 688 7.95 14.87 24.60
C TYR A 688 9.44 15.18 24.30
N MET A 689 9.75 15.89 23.20
CA MET A 689 11.13 16.08 22.74
C MET A 689 12.07 16.65 23.82
N PHE A 690 11.57 17.56 24.68
CA PHE A 690 12.31 18.16 25.80
C PHE A 690 11.67 17.87 27.15
N TYR A 691 10.95 16.75 27.27
CA TYR A 691 10.34 16.35 28.53
C TYR A 691 11.39 16.24 29.65
N GLU A 692 11.17 16.88 30.79
CA GLU A 692 12.12 16.99 31.92
C GLU A 692 13.51 17.56 31.55
N ALA A 693 13.65 18.28 30.43
CA ALA A 693 14.89 19.02 30.12
C ALA A 693 14.98 20.32 30.93
N TYR A 694 15.14 20.19 32.25
CA TYR A 694 14.97 21.25 33.26
C TYR A 694 15.70 22.57 33.00
N THR A 695 16.80 22.55 32.26
CA THR A 695 17.61 23.76 31.97
C THR A 695 17.42 24.33 30.56
N PHE A 696 16.60 23.69 29.72
CA PHE A 696 16.43 24.05 28.32
C PHE A 696 15.71 25.40 28.17
N ASN A 697 16.33 26.35 27.46
CA ASN A 697 15.76 27.69 27.27
C ASN A 697 16.28 28.38 26.00
N GLN A 698 16.28 27.67 24.87
CA GLN A 698 16.89 28.15 23.63
C GLN A 698 15.86 28.73 22.66
N PRO A 699 16.20 29.80 21.91
CA PRO A 699 15.24 30.44 21.00
C PRO A 699 14.91 29.54 19.80
N LEU A 700 13.64 29.12 19.69
CA LEU A 700 13.14 28.22 18.63
C LEU A 700 12.22 28.91 17.60
N ASN A 701 12.03 30.22 17.71
CA ASN A 701 11.06 30.99 16.89
C ASN A 701 11.35 31.00 15.37
N ASN A 702 12.47 30.42 14.93
CA ASN A 702 12.83 30.32 13.51
C ASN A 702 12.51 28.94 12.91
N TRP A 703 12.09 27.97 13.74
CA TRP A 703 11.71 26.65 13.26
C TRP A 703 10.45 26.72 12.40
N ASN A 704 10.46 25.95 11.31
CA ASN A 704 9.27 25.73 10.51
C ASN A 704 8.56 24.46 10.98
N VAL A 705 7.53 24.60 11.81
CA VAL A 705 6.73 23.49 12.35
C VAL A 705 5.42 23.27 11.58
N SER A 706 5.29 23.78 10.35
CA SER A 706 4.02 23.76 9.62
C SER A 706 3.50 22.37 9.28
N ASN A 707 4.35 21.35 9.34
CA ASN A 707 3.99 19.95 9.04
C ASN A 707 3.76 19.13 10.31
N VAL A 708 3.97 19.71 11.50
CA VAL A 708 3.78 19.03 12.78
C VAL A 708 2.30 18.85 13.07
N ILE A 709 1.92 17.64 13.49
CA ILE A 709 0.53 17.26 13.80
C ILE A 709 0.36 16.99 15.30
N ASN A 710 1.38 16.43 15.96
CA ASN A 710 1.41 16.19 17.40
C ASN A 710 2.48 17.06 18.09
N MET A 711 2.08 17.70 19.19
CA MET A 711 2.92 18.53 20.05
C MET A 711 2.65 18.20 21.53
N GLU A 712 2.37 16.94 21.81
CA GLU A 712 2.16 16.45 23.18
C GLU A 712 3.45 16.62 24.00
N GLY A 713 3.35 17.23 25.19
CA GLY A 713 4.43 17.25 26.17
C GLY A 713 5.77 17.86 25.76
N VAL A 714 5.88 18.59 24.63
CA VAL A 714 7.19 18.99 24.04
C VAL A 714 8.09 19.71 25.03
N PHE A 715 7.52 20.56 25.89
CA PHE A 715 8.23 21.30 26.93
C PHE A 715 7.75 20.95 28.35
N SER A 716 7.11 19.79 28.51
CA SER A 716 6.67 19.30 29.82
C SER A 716 7.88 19.20 30.77
N ASP A 717 7.78 19.77 31.98
CA ASP A 717 8.85 19.90 32.97
C ASP A 717 10.12 20.65 32.50
N ALA A 718 10.07 21.39 31.39
CA ALA A 718 11.13 22.32 30.99
C ALA A 718 11.06 23.61 31.84
N VAL A 719 11.28 23.48 33.15
CA VAL A 719 11.00 24.47 34.21
C VAL A 719 11.43 25.90 33.89
N VAL A 720 12.58 26.10 33.23
CA VAL A 720 13.13 27.43 32.92
C VAL A 720 12.78 27.96 31.52
N PHE A 721 12.08 27.19 30.70
CA PHE A 721 11.76 27.52 29.31
C PHE A 721 10.81 28.73 29.24
N ASN A 722 11.22 29.78 28.52
CA ASN A 722 10.42 31.01 28.39
C ASN A 722 10.75 31.77 27.10
N GLN A 723 10.64 31.09 25.96
CA GLN A 723 11.01 31.65 24.65
C GLN A 723 9.77 32.03 23.83
N ASP A 724 9.92 33.06 23.00
CA ASP A 724 8.90 33.46 22.02
C ASP A 724 8.76 32.40 20.92
N LEU A 725 7.53 31.95 20.66
CA LEU A 725 7.17 30.94 19.65
C LEU A 725 6.12 31.47 18.66
N ASN A 726 5.94 32.79 18.58
CA ASN A 726 4.86 33.42 17.83
C ASN A 726 4.99 33.31 16.29
N ASN A 727 6.10 32.78 15.76
CA ASN A 727 6.24 32.49 14.32
C ASN A 727 5.89 31.04 13.97
N TRP A 728 5.66 30.18 14.95
CA TRP A 728 5.26 28.80 14.70
C TRP A 728 3.89 28.75 14.02
N ASN A 729 3.82 28.00 12.92
CA ASN A 729 2.56 27.71 12.26
C ASN A 729 2.00 26.39 12.78
N VAL A 730 1.15 26.47 13.80
CA VAL A 730 0.53 25.30 14.45
C VAL A 730 -0.82 24.90 13.82
N SER A 731 -1.16 25.41 12.63
CA SER A 731 -2.49 25.21 12.05
C SER A 731 -2.85 23.77 11.71
N ASN A 732 -1.88 22.85 11.69
CA ASN A 732 -2.07 21.42 11.41
C ASN A 732 -2.05 20.56 12.68
N VAL A 733 -1.78 21.15 13.84
CA VAL A 733 -1.72 20.44 15.12
C VAL A 733 -3.12 20.06 15.58
N ILE A 734 -3.27 18.82 16.05
CA ILE A 734 -4.54 18.24 16.53
C ILE A 734 -4.53 18.10 18.06
N SER A 735 -3.38 17.74 18.64
CA SER A 735 -3.18 17.57 20.09
C SER A 735 -2.09 18.52 20.60
N MET A 736 -2.36 19.20 21.71
CA MET A 736 -1.42 20.05 22.45
C MET A 736 -1.45 19.76 23.94
N ASP A 737 -1.88 18.56 24.31
CA ASP A 737 -1.91 18.10 25.70
C ASP A 737 -0.52 18.13 26.31
N GLU A 738 -0.45 18.55 27.57
CA GLU A 738 0.78 18.68 28.37
C GLU A 738 1.89 19.57 27.75
N LEU A 739 1.65 20.32 26.67
CA LEU A 739 2.71 21.00 25.89
C LEU A 739 3.65 21.86 26.76
N PHE A 740 3.10 22.54 27.77
CA PHE A 740 3.85 23.33 28.76
C PHE A 740 3.56 22.91 30.21
N TYR A 741 3.16 21.64 30.42
CA TYR A 741 2.98 21.08 31.76
C TYR A 741 4.22 21.32 32.62
N ALA A 742 4.06 21.87 33.82
CA ALA A 742 5.14 22.20 34.76
C ALA A 742 6.30 23.04 34.16
N ALA A 743 6.09 23.73 33.04
CA ALA A 743 7.04 24.72 32.51
C ALA A 743 6.94 26.03 33.31
N GLU A 744 7.35 25.99 34.58
CA GLU A 744 7.07 27.00 35.61
C GLU A 744 7.33 28.45 35.17
N ALA A 745 8.40 28.69 34.40
CA ALA A 745 8.81 30.01 33.95
C ALA A 745 8.14 30.47 32.64
N PHE A 746 7.36 29.61 31.99
CA PHE A 746 6.85 29.85 30.65
C PHE A 746 5.85 31.01 30.61
N ASN A 747 6.19 32.03 29.82
CA ASN A 747 5.31 33.16 29.50
C ASN A 747 5.70 33.72 28.12
N GLY A 748 6.17 32.85 27.22
CA GLY A 748 6.64 33.20 25.88
C GLY A 748 5.47 33.48 24.94
N ASN A 749 5.63 34.45 24.02
CA ASN A 749 4.53 34.86 23.17
C ASN A 749 4.06 33.73 22.21
N ILE A 750 2.77 33.40 22.30
CA ILE A 750 2.04 32.41 21.47
C ILE A 750 0.73 32.97 20.90
N SER A 751 0.55 34.30 20.96
CA SER A 751 -0.72 34.96 20.65
C SER A 751 -1.17 34.84 19.18
N SER A 752 -0.25 34.55 18.25
CA SER A 752 -0.53 34.38 16.82
C SER A 752 -1.00 32.98 16.42
N TRP A 753 -0.95 32.01 17.32
CA TRP A 753 -1.21 30.62 16.99
C TRP A 753 -2.63 30.41 16.48
N ASN A 754 -2.74 29.66 15.38
CA ASN A 754 -4.04 29.21 14.87
C ASN A 754 -4.35 27.82 15.41
N VAL A 755 -5.05 27.77 16.55
CA VAL A 755 -5.43 26.52 17.22
C VAL A 755 -6.77 25.95 16.75
N SER A 756 -7.30 26.40 15.60
CA SER A 756 -8.67 26.04 15.16
C SER A 756 -8.88 24.55 14.87
N ASN A 757 -7.81 23.76 14.75
CA ASN A 757 -7.87 22.32 14.49
C ASN A 757 -7.53 21.47 15.72
N VAL A 758 -7.19 22.10 16.85
CA VAL A 758 -6.86 21.39 18.08
C VAL A 758 -8.14 20.84 18.72
N GLU A 759 -8.10 19.57 19.11
CA GLU A 759 -9.22 18.85 19.74
C GLU A 759 -8.97 18.56 21.23
N ASN A 760 -7.69 18.44 21.64
CA ASN A 760 -7.26 18.21 23.03
C ASN A 760 -6.29 19.30 23.53
N MET A 761 -6.59 19.92 24.68
CA MET A 761 -5.75 20.90 25.39
C MET A 761 -5.60 20.55 26.88
N GLU A 762 -5.81 19.29 27.25
CA GLU A 762 -5.61 18.76 28.60
C GLU A 762 -4.22 19.12 29.15
N GLU A 763 -4.15 19.62 30.38
CA GLU A 763 -2.90 19.91 31.10
C GLU A 763 -1.92 20.89 30.39
N MET A 764 -2.34 21.58 29.31
CA MET A 764 -1.45 22.35 28.44
C MET A 764 -0.59 23.39 29.18
N PHE A 765 -1.14 24.03 30.22
CA PHE A 765 -0.44 24.99 31.09
C PHE A 765 -0.55 24.62 32.58
N ASP A 766 -0.80 23.35 32.91
CA ASP A 766 -0.79 22.93 34.32
C ASP A 766 0.58 23.23 34.94
N ALA A 767 0.59 23.78 36.15
CA ALA A 767 1.76 24.21 36.91
C ALA A 767 2.68 25.20 36.18
N ALA A 768 2.22 25.86 35.10
CA ALA A 768 2.92 26.94 34.43
C ALA A 768 2.77 28.26 35.23
N TYR A 769 3.35 28.33 36.44
CA TYR A 769 3.14 29.39 37.44
C TYR A 769 3.28 30.83 36.91
N ALA A 770 4.12 31.06 35.89
CA ALA A 770 4.36 32.39 35.31
C ALA A 770 3.45 32.75 34.12
N PHE A 771 2.63 31.82 33.64
CA PHE A 771 1.88 31.97 32.38
C PHE A 771 0.78 33.02 32.49
N ASN A 772 0.81 34.02 31.60
CA ASN A 772 -0.20 35.06 31.51
C ASN A 772 -0.25 35.73 30.12
N GLN A 773 0.02 34.97 29.05
CA GLN A 773 0.03 35.50 27.69
C GLN A 773 -1.37 35.68 27.14
N ASP A 774 -1.57 36.74 26.36
CA ASP A 774 -2.85 37.03 25.70
C ASP A 774 -3.17 35.96 24.63
N ILE A 775 -4.13 35.10 24.99
CA ILE A 775 -4.71 34.03 24.15
C ILE A 775 -6.18 34.31 23.80
N SER A 776 -6.64 35.56 23.97
CA SER A 776 -8.03 35.95 23.74
C SER A 776 -8.51 35.72 22.29
N ASN A 777 -7.58 35.69 21.33
CA ASN A 777 -7.87 35.51 19.90
C ASN A 777 -7.91 34.04 19.44
N TRP A 778 -7.62 33.08 20.32
CA TRP A 778 -7.64 31.67 19.97
C TRP A 778 -9.05 31.19 19.62
N ASN A 779 -9.15 30.38 18.56
CA ASN A 779 -10.40 29.72 18.19
C ASN A 779 -10.41 28.30 18.76
N VAL A 780 -10.99 28.13 19.93
CA VAL A 780 -11.09 26.83 20.64
C VAL A 780 -12.36 26.05 20.29
N SER A 781 -13.08 26.40 19.23
CA SER A 781 -14.40 25.82 18.93
C SER A 781 -14.39 24.32 18.65
N ASN A 782 -13.24 23.72 18.38
CA ASN A 782 -13.10 22.28 18.12
C ASN A 782 -12.55 21.51 19.33
N VAL A 783 -12.14 22.19 20.39
CA VAL A 783 -11.61 21.56 21.60
C VAL A 783 -12.73 20.84 22.33
N THR A 784 -12.45 19.61 22.78
CA THR A 784 -13.40 18.74 23.49
C THR A 784 -12.96 18.42 24.93
N ASN A 785 -11.66 18.49 25.23
CA ASN A 785 -11.08 18.31 26.56
C ASN A 785 -10.23 19.55 26.95
N MET A 786 -10.51 20.12 28.12
CA MET A 786 -9.76 21.20 28.77
C MET A 786 -9.48 20.88 30.26
N GLU A 787 -9.49 19.59 30.63
CA GLU A 787 -9.09 19.12 31.96
C GLU A 787 -7.71 19.69 32.33
N ASP A 788 -7.59 20.24 33.54
CA ASP A 788 -6.35 20.77 34.12
C ASP A 788 -5.61 21.86 33.31
N MET A 789 -6.21 22.42 32.24
CA MET A 789 -5.51 23.29 31.27
C MET A 789 -4.75 24.47 31.90
N PHE A 790 -5.25 25.04 33.00
CA PHE A 790 -4.60 26.11 33.77
C PHE A 790 -4.51 25.76 35.27
N ASP A 791 -4.50 24.48 35.66
CA ASP A 791 -4.26 24.11 37.06
C ASP A 791 -2.90 24.69 37.52
N GLY A 792 -2.85 25.28 38.71
CA GLY A 792 -1.63 25.92 39.22
C GLY A 792 -1.06 27.07 38.39
N ALA A 793 -1.77 27.63 37.41
CA ALA A 793 -1.30 28.81 36.66
C ALA A 793 -1.51 30.12 37.49
N ASP A 794 -0.77 30.26 38.59
CA ASP A 794 -0.97 31.25 39.68
C ASP A 794 -1.34 32.67 39.21
N VAL A 795 -0.71 33.18 38.15
CA VAL A 795 -0.86 34.56 37.68
C VAL A 795 -1.78 34.74 36.47
N PHE A 796 -2.33 33.64 35.94
CA PHE A 796 -3.16 33.68 34.74
C PHE A 796 -4.46 34.45 34.99
N ASN A 797 -4.70 35.50 34.19
CA ASN A 797 -5.91 36.31 34.30
C ASN A 797 -6.26 37.04 32.99
N GLN A 798 -6.03 36.38 31.84
CA GLN A 798 -6.32 36.97 30.53
C GLN A 798 -7.79 36.80 30.14
N ASP A 799 -8.32 37.78 29.43
CA ASP A 799 -9.72 37.79 28.98
C ASP A 799 -9.99 36.69 27.95
N ILE A 800 -10.65 35.63 28.40
CA ILE A 800 -11.10 34.48 27.60
C ILE A 800 -12.63 34.45 27.46
N SER A 801 -13.31 35.58 27.72
CA SER A 801 -14.78 35.64 27.67
C SER A 801 -15.36 35.35 26.28
N ASN A 802 -14.55 35.50 25.23
CA ASN A 802 -14.96 35.33 23.83
C ASN A 802 -14.72 33.91 23.28
N TRP A 803 -14.14 33.01 24.07
CA TRP A 803 -13.94 31.63 23.66
C TRP A 803 -15.27 30.90 23.44
N ASN A 804 -15.33 30.11 22.37
CA ASN A 804 -16.47 29.22 22.10
C ASN A 804 -16.16 27.83 22.66
N VAL A 805 -16.65 27.54 23.86
CA VAL A 805 -16.44 26.27 24.57
C VAL A 805 -17.58 25.26 24.41
N GLY A 806 -18.53 25.53 23.49
CA GLY A 806 -19.75 24.71 23.36
C GLY A 806 -19.56 23.25 22.94
N ASN A 807 -18.35 22.86 22.53
CA ASN A 807 -17.99 21.47 22.22
C ASN A 807 -17.18 20.78 23.33
N VAL A 808 -16.79 21.52 24.38
CA VAL A 808 -16.01 20.98 25.50
C VAL A 808 -16.92 20.10 26.37
N THR A 809 -16.41 18.94 26.77
CA THR A 809 -17.13 17.94 27.55
C THR A 809 -16.56 17.74 28.95
N ASP A 810 -15.28 18.08 29.15
CA ASP A 810 -14.57 18.02 30.42
C ASP A 810 -13.81 19.33 30.68
N MET A 811 -14.03 19.94 31.84
CA MET A 811 -13.27 21.10 32.35
C MET A 811 -12.90 20.88 33.82
N SER A 812 -12.75 19.63 34.24
CA SER A 812 -12.33 19.33 35.61
C SER A 812 -10.94 19.96 35.87
N ASN A 813 -10.78 20.52 37.08
CA ASN A 813 -9.60 21.25 37.53
C ASN A 813 -9.11 22.43 36.65
N MET A 814 -9.81 22.84 35.59
CA MET A 814 -9.30 23.79 34.57
C MET A 814 -8.66 25.08 35.12
N PHE A 815 -9.15 25.62 36.25
CA PHE A 815 -8.58 26.79 36.95
C PHE A 815 -8.29 26.48 38.42
N SER A 816 -8.09 25.21 38.78
CA SER A 816 -7.62 24.85 40.11
C SER A 816 -6.28 25.57 40.37
N GLY A 817 -6.05 26.07 41.59
CA GLY A 817 -4.83 26.81 41.93
C GLY A 817 -4.51 28.09 41.11
N ALA A 818 -5.35 28.52 40.16
CA ALA A 818 -5.14 29.73 39.37
C ALA A 818 -5.49 30.99 40.20
N ASP A 819 -4.63 31.29 41.19
CA ASP A 819 -4.85 32.29 42.25
C ASP A 819 -5.38 33.65 41.76
N ALA A 820 -4.90 34.13 40.61
CA ALA A 820 -5.23 35.45 40.06
C ALA A 820 -6.47 35.47 39.15
N PHE A 821 -7.02 34.32 38.77
CA PHE A 821 -8.06 34.23 37.74
C PHE A 821 -9.40 34.80 38.24
N ASN A 822 -9.92 35.82 37.53
CA ASN A 822 -11.19 36.46 37.87
C ASN A 822 -11.86 37.12 36.64
N GLN A 823 -11.78 36.49 35.47
CA GLN A 823 -12.41 37.00 34.25
C GLN A 823 -13.88 36.59 34.13
N ASP A 824 -14.69 37.45 33.52
CA ASP A 824 -16.12 37.18 33.32
C ASP A 824 -16.33 36.11 32.24
N ILE A 825 -16.61 34.89 32.70
CA ILE A 825 -16.94 33.71 31.89
C ILE A 825 -18.43 33.35 31.94
N SER A 826 -19.27 34.27 32.43
CA SER A 826 -20.73 34.04 32.52
C SER A 826 -21.38 33.78 31.15
N GLY A 827 -20.76 34.25 30.07
CA GLY A 827 -21.23 34.09 28.69
C GLY A 827 -20.87 32.77 28.00
N TRP A 828 -20.10 31.88 28.65
CA TRP A 828 -19.73 30.59 28.08
C TRP A 828 -20.94 29.66 27.95
N ASP A 829 -21.02 28.95 26.82
CA ASP A 829 -21.98 27.86 26.60
C ASP A 829 -21.36 26.55 27.10
N VAL A 830 -21.73 26.16 28.33
CA VAL A 830 -21.26 24.92 28.97
C VAL A 830 -22.26 23.78 28.86
N SER A 831 -23.27 23.89 27.98
CA SER A 831 -24.35 22.91 27.86
C SER A 831 -23.85 21.52 27.44
N SER A 832 -22.68 21.38 26.82
CA SER A 832 -22.07 20.09 26.47
C SER A 832 -21.20 19.48 27.59
N VAL A 833 -20.89 20.25 28.63
CA VAL A 833 -19.97 19.84 29.70
C VAL A 833 -20.62 18.81 30.61
N THR A 834 -19.90 17.72 30.88
CA THR A 834 -20.36 16.62 31.74
C THR A 834 -19.75 16.66 33.13
N THR A 835 -18.62 17.35 33.31
CA THR A 835 -17.96 17.54 34.61
C THR A 835 -17.16 18.85 34.66
N ILE A 836 -17.22 19.52 35.82
CA ILE A 836 -16.43 20.71 36.20
C ILE A 836 -15.91 20.56 37.64
N ALA A 837 -15.63 19.31 38.03
CA ALA A 837 -15.13 19.00 39.36
C ALA A 837 -13.83 19.77 39.63
N ASN A 838 -13.68 20.33 40.83
CA ASN A 838 -12.52 21.14 41.25
C ASN A 838 -12.17 22.34 40.37
N MET A 839 -12.98 22.74 39.38
CA MET A 839 -12.62 23.74 38.37
C MET A 839 -12.04 25.04 38.93
N PHE A 840 -12.51 25.52 40.09
CA PHE A 840 -12.01 26.73 40.75
C PHE A 840 -11.39 26.43 42.12
N SER A 841 -11.04 25.19 42.43
CA SER A 841 -10.47 24.85 43.74
C SER A 841 -9.15 25.58 43.95
N GLY A 842 -9.10 26.55 44.85
CA GLY A 842 -7.90 27.37 45.08
C GLY A 842 -7.76 28.58 44.15
N ALA A 843 -8.73 28.88 43.28
CA ALA A 843 -8.76 30.14 42.52
C ALA A 843 -9.15 31.31 43.44
N ASP A 844 -8.22 31.76 44.28
CA ASP A 844 -8.48 32.68 45.41
C ASP A 844 -9.09 34.04 45.01
N ALA A 845 -8.82 34.53 43.79
CA ALA A 845 -9.38 35.79 43.30
C ALA A 845 -10.75 35.66 42.63
N PHE A 846 -11.26 34.45 42.41
CA PHE A 846 -12.46 34.21 41.63
C PHE A 846 -13.73 34.75 42.32
N ASP A 847 -14.41 35.70 41.68
CA ASP A 847 -15.64 36.34 42.18
C ASP A 847 -16.55 36.71 40.99
N GLN A 848 -17.08 35.70 40.29
CA GLN A 848 -17.94 35.87 39.13
C GLN A 848 -19.30 35.18 39.29
N ASN A 849 -20.31 35.69 38.58
CA ASN A 849 -21.64 35.10 38.53
C ASN A 849 -21.72 34.01 37.45
N LEU A 850 -22.05 32.78 37.84
CA LEU A 850 -22.18 31.63 36.93
C LEU A 850 -23.63 31.20 36.69
N GLY A 851 -24.60 31.99 37.13
CA GLY A 851 -26.03 31.63 37.06
C GLY A 851 -26.61 31.53 35.64
N SER A 852 -25.88 31.95 34.62
CA SER A 852 -26.28 31.79 33.21
C SER A 852 -25.81 30.48 32.58
N TRP A 853 -24.99 29.69 33.26
CA TRP A 853 -24.51 28.41 32.76
C TRP A 853 -25.61 27.37 32.73
N ASP A 854 -25.74 26.68 31.59
CA ASP A 854 -26.58 25.49 31.44
C ASP A 854 -25.80 24.27 31.92
N ILE A 855 -26.18 23.77 33.10
CA ILE A 855 -25.51 22.64 33.77
C ILE A 855 -26.27 21.31 33.61
N GLY A 856 -27.25 21.24 32.71
CA GLY A 856 -28.17 20.09 32.62
C GLY A 856 -27.49 18.76 32.25
N ASN A 857 -26.36 18.81 31.55
CA ASN A 857 -25.60 17.61 31.15
C ASN A 857 -24.53 17.17 32.15
N ILE A 858 -24.38 17.84 33.30
CA ILE A 858 -23.42 17.46 34.32
C ILE A 858 -23.83 16.14 35.00
N VAL A 859 -22.88 15.21 35.13
CA VAL A 859 -23.09 13.89 35.73
C VAL A 859 -22.14 13.65 36.90
N ASP A 860 -22.68 13.48 38.11
CA ASP A 860 -21.91 13.02 39.26
C ASP A 860 -21.89 11.48 39.31
N THR A 861 -20.70 10.90 39.13
CA THR A 861 -20.48 9.43 39.16
C THR A 861 -20.06 8.93 40.54
N GLY A 862 -19.86 9.82 41.51
CA GLY A 862 -19.31 9.54 42.84
C GLY A 862 -17.77 9.54 42.90
N SER A 863 -17.08 9.77 41.78
CA SER A 863 -15.62 9.97 41.72
C SER A 863 -15.27 11.37 42.23
N SER A 864 -14.10 11.57 42.83
CA SER A 864 -13.63 12.92 43.22
C SER A 864 -13.44 13.87 42.04
N SER A 865 -13.35 13.35 40.81
CA SER A 865 -13.16 14.09 39.56
C SER A 865 -14.44 14.24 38.71
N SER A 866 -15.63 13.93 39.23
CA SER A 866 -16.88 14.04 38.46
C SER A 866 -17.90 15.02 39.03
N GLY A 867 -18.76 15.53 38.15
CA GLY A 867 -19.88 16.40 38.50
C GLY A 867 -19.43 17.81 38.94
N LEU A 868 -19.97 18.28 40.07
CA LEU A 868 -19.66 19.57 40.71
C LEU A 868 -18.83 19.42 41.99
N ARG A 869 -18.21 18.25 42.20
CA ARG A 869 -17.50 17.95 43.43
C ARG A 869 -16.35 18.91 43.62
N ASN A 870 -16.27 19.50 44.82
CA ASN A 870 -15.21 20.44 45.20
C ASN A 870 -14.96 21.57 44.19
N MET A 871 -15.95 21.96 43.37
CA MET A 871 -15.78 23.00 42.35
C MET A 871 -15.13 24.28 42.90
N PHE A 872 -15.50 24.69 44.12
CA PHE A 872 -14.90 25.84 44.82
C PHE A 872 -13.96 25.42 45.98
N GLY A 873 -13.44 24.20 45.94
CA GLY A 873 -12.61 23.59 46.98
C GLY A 873 -13.39 23.19 48.25
N SER A 874 -12.65 22.78 49.29
CA SER A 874 -13.24 22.38 50.58
C SER A 874 -12.58 23.08 51.76
N GLY A 875 -13.38 23.37 52.80
CA GLY A 875 -12.90 23.91 54.07
C GLY A 875 -12.23 25.30 53.95
N PRO A 876 -11.25 25.63 54.81
CA PRO A 876 -10.61 26.95 54.86
C PRO A 876 -9.69 27.26 53.66
N SER A 877 -9.60 26.36 52.68
CA SER A 877 -8.86 26.55 51.43
C SER A 877 -9.76 26.68 50.20
N GLY A 878 -11.10 26.72 50.36
CA GLY A 878 -12.00 26.98 49.24
C GLY A 878 -12.05 28.44 48.80
N VAL A 879 -12.65 28.70 47.63
CA VAL A 879 -12.91 30.05 47.08
C VAL A 879 -13.94 30.79 47.95
N ASP A 880 -13.76 32.10 48.07
CA ASP A 880 -14.59 33.04 48.83
C ASP A 880 -15.20 34.09 47.88
N MET A 881 -16.17 33.66 47.06
CA MET A 881 -16.93 34.56 46.20
C MET A 881 -17.78 35.50 47.05
N SER A 882 -18.07 36.69 46.50
CA SER A 882 -19.04 37.57 47.12
C SER A 882 -20.41 36.89 47.23
N VAL A 883 -21.12 37.16 48.33
CA VAL A 883 -22.49 36.66 48.57
C VAL A 883 -23.41 36.97 47.39
N LEU A 884 -23.24 38.12 46.73
CA LEU A 884 -24.02 38.52 45.56
C LEU A 884 -23.83 37.56 44.37
N ASN A 885 -22.58 37.20 44.07
CA ASN A 885 -22.27 36.32 42.94
C ASN A 885 -22.62 34.86 43.25
N TYR A 886 -22.41 34.40 44.49
CA TYR A 886 -22.84 33.07 44.90
C TYR A 886 -24.36 32.93 44.89
N ASP A 887 -25.10 33.93 45.38
CA ASP A 887 -26.56 33.98 45.30
C ASP A 887 -27.04 33.94 43.85
N ALA A 888 -26.47 34.77 42.97
CA ALA A 888 -26.83 34.80 41.56
C ALA A 888 -26.59 33.45 40.86
N THR A 889 -25.50 32.77 41.22
CA THR A 889 -25.16 31.43 40.71
C THR A 889 -26.20 30.40 41.12
N LEU A 890 -26.51 30.28 42.42
CA LEU A 890 -27.50 29.35 42.94
C LEU A 890 -28.92 29.64 42.41
N ILE A 891 -29.28 30.91 42.27
CA ILE A 891 -30.57 31.31 41.68
C ILE A 891 -30.64 30.87 40.23
N GLY A 892 -29.59 31.12 39.45
CA GLY A 892 -29.53 30.77 38.04
C GLY A 892 -29.61 29.27 37.78
N TRP A 893 -28.83 28.47 38.51
CA TRP A 893 -28.85 27.01 38.41
C TRP A 893 -30.14 26.35 38.89
N ASN A 894 -31.02 27.09 39.58
CA ASN A 894 -32.34 26.63 39.97
C ASN A 894 -33.44 27.05 38.97
N ILE A 895 -33.08 27.62 37.82
CA ILE A 895 -34.03 27.99 36.76
C ILE A 895 -33.97 26.97 35.63
N ASP A 896 -35.02 26.18 35.50
CA ASP A 896 -35.32 25.35 34.34
C ASP A 896 -35.64 26.23 33.09
N SER A 897 -35.01 25.97 31.94
CA SER A 897 -35.26 26.65 30.66
C SER A 897 -36.70 26.52 30.16
N SER A 898 -37.41 25.46 30.54
CA SER A 898 -38.83 25.28 30.26
C SER A 898 -39.72 26.16 31.16
N GLY A 899 -39.18 26.58 32.32
CA GLY A 899 -39.87 27.28 33.40
C GLY A 899 -40.90 26.42 34.13
N ILE A 900 -40.87 25.08 33.99
CA ILE A 900 -41.82 24.13 34.56
C ILE A 900 -41.12 22.83 35.02
N ASP A 901 -40.85 22.73 36.34
CA ASP A 901 -40.32 21.51 36.96
C ASP A 901 -41.05 20.22 36.51
N GLY A 902 -40.28 19.27 35.96
CA GLY A 902 -40.74 17.92 35.67
C GLY A 902 -41.56 17.77 34.39
N ASP A 903 -41.46 18.70 33.44
CA ASP A 903 -42.09 18.58 32.12
C ASP A 903 -41.33 17.66 31.14
N GLY A 904 -40.11 17.25 31.51
CA GLY A 904 -39.22 16.39 30.73
C GLY A 904 -38.15 17.14 29.93
N ILE A 905 -38.07 18.46 30.08
CA ILE A 905 -37.01 19.36 29.63
C ILE A 905 -36.49 20.00 30.93
N ASP A 906 -35.58 19.30 31.63
CA ASP A 906 -35.03 19.75 32.91
C ASP A 906 -33.53 19.95 32.73
N ASP A 907 -33.06 21.18 32.91
CA ASP A 907 -31.65 21.54 32.83
C ASP A 907 -30.97 21.54 34.21
N ILE A 908 -31.68 21.07 35.26
CA ILE A 908 -31.16 20.94 36.61
C ILE A 908 -30.70 19.48 36.82
N PRO A 909 -29.39 19.21 36.91
CA PRO A 909 -28.87 17.86 37.06
C PRO A 909 -29.29 17.26 38.42
N GLN A 910 -29.42 15.92 38.46
CA GLN A 910 -29.98 15.19 39.61
C GLN A 910 -28.88 14.50 40.42
N ASN A 911 -29.05 14.45 41.76
CA ASN A 911 -28.15 13.78 42.71
C ASN A 911 -26.69 14.28 42.67
N ILE A 912 -26.50 15.59 42.56
CA ILE A 912 -25.18 16.21 42.48
C ILE A 912 -24.58 16.47 43.87
N ASP A 913 -23.31 16.10 44.07
CA ASP A 913 -22.50 16.60 45.19
C ASP A 913 -21.76 17.88 44.75
N PHE A 914 -22.18 19.01 45.31
CA PHE A 914 -21.63 20.33 45.01
C PHE A 914 -20.75 20.83 46.16
N GLY A 915 -19.45 20.96 45.87
CA GLY A 915 -18.50 21.57 46.79
C GLY A 915 -18.50 23.09 46.67
N GLY A 916 -19.33 23.74 47.47
CA GLY A 916 -19.51 25.19 47.51
C GLY A 916 -18.40 25.98 48.21
N GLY A 917 -17.33 25.35 48.69
CA GLY A 917 -16.16 26.06 49.22
C GLY A 917 -16.45 26.91 50.47
N LYS A 918 -15.87 28.12 50.51
CA LYS A 918 -16.11 29.09 51.60
C LYS A 918 -17.32 29.98 51.35
N ASN A 919 -18.02 29.79 50.23
CA ASN A 919 -19.08 30.69 49.81
C ASN A 919 -20.23 30.69 50.83
N GLU A 920 -20.75 31.88 51.11
CA GLU A 920 -21.93 32.08 51.94
C GLU A 920 -23.10 32.57 51.08
N TYR A 921 -24.30 32.04 51.31
CA TYR A 921 -25.50 32.46 50.59
C TYR A 921 -26.38 33.37 51.44
N CYS A 922 -27.31 34.06 50.79
CA CYS A 922 -28.29 34.89 51.47
C CYS A 922 -29.66 34.92 50.80
N THR A 923 -29.77 35.55 49.65
CA THR A 923 -31.04 35.73 48.93
C THR A 923 -31.44 34.48 48.16
N SER A 924 -30.52 33.55 47.91
CA SER A 924 -30.76 32.27 47.24
C SER A 924 -31.19 31.12 48.18
N GLU A 925 -31.55 31.40 49.44
CA GLU A 925 -31.94 30.37 50.43
C GLU A 925 -33.01 29.40 49.89
N MET A 926 -34.01 29.92 49.18
CA MET A 926 -35.10 29.10 48.64
C MET A 926 -34.64 28.20 47.49
N GLU A 927 -33.86 28.77 46.56
CA GLU A 927 -33.33 28.10 45.39
C GLU A 927 -32.33 27.01 45.79
N ARG A 928 -31.41 27.33 46.71
CA ARG A 928 -30.48 26.36 47.31
C ARG A 928 -31.22 25.21 47.97
N GLN A 929 -32.28 25.49 48.72
CA GLN A 929 -33.07 24.45 49.38
C GLN A 929 -33.84 23.59 48.36
N ASN A 930 -34.29 24.17 47.24
CA ASN A 930 -34.94 23.42 46.17
C ASN A 930 -33.98 22.46 45.45
N LEU A 931 -32.74 22.88 45.17
CA LEU A 931 -31.69 22.00 44.63
C LEU A 931 -31.48 20.76 45.54
N ILE A 932 -31.50 20.95 46.86
CA ILE A 932 -31.36 19.87 47.84
C ILE A 932 -32.62 18.98 47.89
N ASP A 933 -33.80 19.59 48.12
CA ASP A 933 -35.02 18.85 48.44
C ASP A 933 -35.66 18.19 47.22
N THR A 934 -35.55 18.83 46.05
CA THR A 934 -36.23 18.41 44.81
C THR A 934 -35.29 17.67 43.86
N HIS A 935 -34.04 18.13 43.74
CA HIS A 935 -33.06 17.57 42.78
C HIS A 935 -32.02 16.66 43.44
N GLY A 936 -32.08 16.48 44.77
CA GLY A 936 -31.22 15.55 45.51
C GLY A 936 -29.77 16.02 45.65
N TRP A 937 -29.50 17.32 45.54
CA TRP A 937 -28.15 17.84 45.70
C TRP A 937 -27.65 17.71 47.14
N THR A 938 -26.34 17.49 47.28
CA THR A 938 -25.61 17.66 48.54
C THR A 938 -24.71 18.88 48.39
N ILE A 939 -25.00 19.96 49.13
CA ILE A 939 -24.25 21.22 49.02
C ILE A 939 -23.37 21.39 50.26
N SER A 940 -22.05 21.51 50.04
CA SER A 940 -21.04 21.73 51.08
C SER A 940 -20.45 23.15 50.96
N ASP A 941 -21.14 24.13 51.53
CA ASP A 941 -20.75 25.56 51.58
C ASP A 941 -20.64 26.07 53.03
N ASN A 942 -20.37 27.35 53.25
CA ASN A 942 -20.27 27.94 54.60
C ASN A 942 -21.63 28.33 55.21
N GLY A 943 -22.73 28.03 54.53
CA GLY A 943 -24.09 28.30 55.01
C GLY A 943 -24.57 29.73 54.77
N GLU A 944 -25.65 30.10 55.48
CA GLU A 944 -26.22 31.45 55.42
C GLU A 944 -25.23 32.47 56.01
N SER A 945 -24.98 33.54 55.27
CA SER A 945 -24.09 34.60 55.73
C SER A 945 -24.60 35.23 57.03
N SER A 946 -23.71 35.47 57.98
CA SER A 946 -24.06 36.16 59.23
C SER A 946 -24.57 37.59 59.02
N ASP A 947 -24.28 38.16 57.84
CA ASP A 947 -24.71 39.49 57.42
C ASP A 947 -26.06 39.48 56.67
N CYS A 948 -26.72 38.32 56.54
CA CYS A 948 -28.06 38.24 55.92
C CYS A 948 -29.13 39.06 56.63
N GLY A 949 -28.98 39.25 57.95
CA GLY A 949 -29.80 40.14 58.76
C GLY A 949 -29.48 41.63 58.60
N ILE A 950 -28.39 42.00 57.90
CA ILE A 950 -28.04 43.37 57.53
C ILE A 950 -28.67 43.74 56.16
N LEU A 951 -29.82 43.16 55.83
CA LEU A 951 -30.80 43.80 54.94
C LEU A 951 -31.67 44.81 55.69
N GLY A 952 -31.05 45.55 56.61
CA GLY A 952 -31.59 46.74 57.22
C GLY A 952 -31.35 47.98 56.37
N VAL A 953 -31.78 47.99 55.10
CA VAL A 953 -32.02 49.23 54.35
C VAL A 953 -30.85 50.24 54.39
N SER A 954 -29.59 49.82 54.38
CA SER A 954 -28.48 50.75 54.11
C SER A 954 -28.25 50.79 52.61
N GLU A 955 -29.18 51.47 51.94
CA GLU A 955 -28.93 52.26 50.73
C GLU A 955 -28.03 51.59 49.67
N ILE A 956 -28.61 50.70 48.86
CA ILE A 956 -28.70 51.08 47.44
C ILE A 956 -29.71 52.24 47.42
N GLU A 957 -29.27 53.43 47.81
CA GLU A 957 -29.88 54.60 47.19
C GLU A 957 -29.48 54.41 45.72
N GLU A 958 -30.46 54.18 44.85
CA GLU A 958 -30.37 54.78 43.52
C GLU A 958 -29.77 56.15 43.77
N ALA A 959 -28.57 56.46 43.25
CA ALA A 959 -28.05 57.81 43.36
C ALA A 959 -29.20 58.74 42.96
N VAL A 960 -29.75 59.48 43.93
CA VAL A 960 -30.90 60.35 43.67
C VAL A 960 -30.30 61.55 42.96
N ILE A 961 -30.07 61.37 41.66
CA ILE A 961 -29.50 62.39 40.79
C ILE A 961 -30.61 63.40 40.54
N ASN A 962 -30.57 64.45 41.35
CA ASN A 962 -31.46 65.58 41.26
C ASN A 962 -30.84 66.60 40.31
N ILE A 963 -31.63 67.03 39.32
CA ILE A 963 -31.24 68.08 38.41
C ILE A 963 -32.03 69.36 38.70
N PHE A 964 -31.34 70.49 38.86
CA PHE A 964 -32.03 71.77 39.07
C PHE A 964 -31.19 72.98 38.59
N PRO A 965 -31.86 74.07 38.17
CA PRO A 965 -33.30 74.14 37.92
C PRO A 965 -33.68 73.33 36.67
N ASN A 966 -34.85 72.68 36.69
CA ASN A 966 -35.46 72.05 35.52
C ASN A 966 -36.95 72.43 35.51
N PRO A 967 -37.41 73.37 34.66
CA PRO A 967 -36.72 73.91 33.49
C PRO A 967 -35.49 74.78 33.78
N THR A 968 -34.51 74.80 32.85
CA THR A 968 -33.28 75.61 32.92
C THR A 968 -33.19 76.63 31.79
N LYS A 969 -32.45 77.73 32.03
CA LYS A 969 -31.86 78.53 30.95
C LYS A 969 -30.57 77.85 30.51
N ASP A 970 -29.39 78.23 30.99
CA ASP A 970 -28.16 77.73 30.36
C ASP A 970 -27.39 76.69 31.17
N ILE A 971 -27.80 76.41 32.42
CA ILE A 971 -27.02 75.57 33.35
C ILE A 971 -27.95 74.66 34.15
N ILE A 972 -27.63 73.37 34.17
CA ILE A 972 -28.23 72.39 35.09
C ILE A 972 -27.17 72.00 36.09
N ASN A 973 -27.49 72.12 37.37
CA ASN A 973 -26.66 71.55 38.42
C ASN A 973 -27.15 70.12 38.69
N ILE A 974 -26.20 69.23 38.99
CA ILE A 974 -26.46 67.86 39.38
C ILE A 974 -26.08 67.74 40.85
N GLU A 975 -27.04 67.38 41.70
CA GLU A 975 -26.84 67.05 43.11
C GLU A 975 -27.16 65.57 43.33
N GLY A 976 -26.32 64.90 44.11
CA GLY A 976 -26.37 63.46 44.41
C GLY A 976 -24.96 62.93 44.70
N ASP A 977 -24.81 61.60 44.78
CA ASP A 977 -23.48 60.97 44.86
C ASP A 977 -22.83 60.94 43.46
N LEU A 978 -21.88 61.85 43.24
CA LEU A 978 -21.19 62.00 41.95
C LEU A 978 -19.99 61.05 41.79
N SER A 979 -19.61 60.30 42.82
CA SER A 979 -18.47 59.36 42.75
C SER A 979 -18.76 58.13 41.88
N GLN A 980 -20.04 57.83 41.68
CA GLN A 980 -20.52 56.64 40.96
C GLN A 980 -20.80 56.88 39.47
N LEU A 981 -20.62 58.12 39.00
CA LEU A 981 -20.92 58.56 37.64
C LEU A 981 -19.78 58.23 36.66
N GLN A 982 -20.09 57.48 35.60
CA GLN A 982 -19.16 57.19 34.51
C GLN A 982 -19.30 58.22 33.37
N SER A 983 -20.53 58.52 32.96
CA SER A 983 -20.78 59.47 31.87
C SER A 983 -22.21 60.03 31.88
N ILE A 984 -22.41 61.15 31.17
CA ILE A 984 -23.72 61.75 30.92
C ILE A 984 -23.86 62.08 29.43
N ASP A 985 -24.93 61.55 28.84
CA ASP A 985 -25.29 61.76 27.44
C ASP A 985 -26.62 62.49 27.31
N ILE A 986 -26.67 63.57 26.54
CA ILE A 986 -27.89 64.35 26.30
C ILE A 986 -28.30 64.20 24.85
N TYR A 987 -29.53 63.76 24.63
CA TYR A 987 -30.13 63.58 23.32
C TYR A 987 -31.29 64.54 23.09
N ASN A 988 -31.49 64.98 21.85
CA ASN A 988 -32.72 65.65 21.46
C ASN A 988 -33.87 64.64 21.26
N LEU A 989 -35.12 65.11 21.09
CA LEU A 989 -36.29 64.23 20.88
C LEU A 989 -36.25 63.41 19.57
N ARG A 990 -35.26 63.63 18.70
CA ARG A 990 -35.02 62.81 17.50
C ARG A 990 -34.00 61.70 17.75
N GLY A 991 -33.54 61.52 19.01
CA GLY A 991 -32.54 60.52 19.38
C GLY A 991 -31.11 60.91 18.97
N GLN A 992 -30.85 62.16 18.59
CA GLN A 992 -29.49 62.59 18.24
C GLN A 992 -28.76 63.06 19.49
N LEU A 993 -27.55 62.53 19.73
CA LEU A 993 -26.66 62.97 20.80
C LEU A 993 -26.23 64.41 20.56
N VAL A 994 -26.51 65.30 21.50
CA VAL A 994 -26.16 66.72 21.43
C VAL A 994 -25.04 67.10 22.41
N LYS A 995 -24.75 66.26 23.41
CA LYS A 995 -23.68 66.47 24.37
C LYS A 995 -23.30 65.20 25.13
N HIS A 996 -22.00 64.92 25.24
CA HIS A 996 -21.41 63.83 26.03
C HIS A 996 -20.46 64.42 27.08
N ILE A 997 -20.40 63.82 28.27
CA ILE A 997 -19.68 64.35 29.43
C ILE A 997 -19.12 63.16 30.24
N GLU A 998 -17.81 63.15 30.47
CA GLU A 998 -17.10 62.07 31.20
C GLU A 998 -16.46 62.57 32.51
N ASN A 999 -16.51 63.88 32.77
CA ASN A 999 -16.01 64.50 33.99
C ASN A 999 -16.72 65.84 34.27
N GLN A 1000 -16.52 66.39 35.47
CA GLN A 1000 -17.16 67.64 35.93
C GLN A 1000 -18.70 67.60 35.97
N PHE A 1001 -19.26 66.54 36.55
CA PHE A 1001 -20.70 66.28 36.57
C PHE A 1001 -21.54 67.30 37.36
N GLU A 1002 -20.94 68.04 38.29
CA GLU A 1002 -21.65 68.99 39.16
C GLU A 1002 -22.48 70.04 38.41
N LYS A 1003 -22.00 70.49 37.23
CA LYS A 1003 -22.63 71.57 36.45
C LYS A 1003 -22.55 71.34 34.95
N ILE A 1004 -23.71 71.10 34.35
CA ILE A 1004 -23.86 70.92 32.91
C ILE A 1004 -24.29 72.22 32.23
N ASN A 1005 -23.41 72.76 31.39
CA ASN A 1005 -23.69 73.95 30.60
C ASN A 1005 -24.42 73.59 29.29
N LEU A 1006 -25.67 74.02 29.14
CA LEU A 1006 -26.51 73.84 27.95
C LEU A 1006 -26.54 75.07 27.03
N LYS A 1007 -25.70 76.08 27.27
CA LYS A 1007 -25.60 77.28 26.43
C LYS A 1007 -25.25 76.88 25.00
N GLY A 1008 -26.10 77.31 24.06
CA GLY A 1008 -25.97 76.99 22.63
C GLY A 1008 -26.93 75.90 22.14
N LEU A 1009 -27.59 75.16 23.04
CA LEU A 1009 -28.72 74.29 22.69
C LEU A 1009 -30.00 75.11 22.52
N SER A 1010 -30.84 74.74 21.55
CA SER A 1010 -32.14 75.39 21.31
C SER A 1010 -33.14 75.12 22.43
N THR A 1011 -34.05 76.08 22.69
CA THR A 1011 -35.21 75.90 23.59
C THR A 1011 -36.02 74.67 23.17
N SER A 1012 -35.97 73.61 23.98
CA SER A 1012 -36.61 72.32 23.68
C SER A 1012 -36.58 71.37 24.89
N VAL A 1013 -37.18 70.18 24.72
CA VAL A 1013 -37.04 69.06 25.65
C VAL A 1013 -35.89 68.16 25.19
N TYR A 1014 -35.06 67.72 26.13
CA TYR A 1014 -33.97 66.79 25.91
C TYR A 1014 -34.12 65.59 26.86
N ILE A 1015 -33.52 64.46 26.51
CA ILE A 1015 -33.38 63.28 27.38
C ILE A 1015 -31.91 63.16 27.75
N MET A 1016 -31.61 63.18 29.04
CA MET A 1016 -30.29 62.97 29.60
C MET A 1016 -30.20 61.54 30.12
N TYR A 1017 -29.32 60.73 29.56
CA TYR A 1017 -28.93 59.45 30.10
C TYR A 1017 -27.74 59.66 31.03
N VAL A 1018 -27.88 59.18 32.25
CA VAL A 1018 -26.85 59.24 33.27
C VAL A 1018 -26.37 57.82 33.51
N LYS A 1019 -25.13 57.52 33.15
CA LYS A 1019 -24.52 56.20 33.31
C LYS A 1019 -23.72 56.17 34.61
N THR A 1020 -24.03 55.21 35.46
CA THR A 1020 -23.32 54.91 36.70
C THR A 1020 -22.62 53.56 36.58
N VAL A 1021 -21.78 53.20 37.56
CA VAL A 1021 -21.16 51.87 37.64
C VAL A 1021 -22.19 50.74 37.77
N PHE A 1022 -23.43 51.02 38.19
CA PHE A 1022 -24.48 50.02 38.41
C PHE A 1022 -25.58 49.99 37.35
N ASN A 1023 -25.98 51.16 36.81
CA ASN A 1023 -27.08 51.26 35.83
C ASN A 1023 -27.05 52.57 35.02
N THR A 1024 -27.99 52.70 34.06
CA THR A 1024 -28.22 53.93 33.28
C THR A 1024 -29.63 54.49 33.53
N LYS A 1025 -29.74 55.77 33.91
CA LYS A 1025 -31.02 56.45 34.21
C LYS A 1025 -31.33 57.56 33.20
N ALA A 1026 -32.56 57.58 32.67
CA ALA A 1026 -33.03 58.62 31.75
C ALA A 1026 -33.79 59.74 32.47
N ILE A 1027 -33.37 60.99 32.28
CA ILE A 1027 -33.95 62.18 32.91
C ILE A 1027 -34.41 63.17 31.83
N ARG A 1028 -35.67 63.60 31.91
CA ARG A 1028 -36.21 64.63 31.01
C ARG A 1028 -35.74 66.03 31.44
N ILE A 1029 -35.15 66.76 30.51
CA ILE A 1029 -34.70 68.15 30.70
C ILE A 1029 -35.53 69.10 29.86
N ILE A 1030 -35.92 70.25 30.43
CA ILE A 1030 -36.59 71.34 29.73
C ILE A 1030 -35.64 72.54 29.66
N LYS A 1031 -35.19 72.89 28.45
CA LYS A 1031 -34.39 74.08 28.17
C LYS A 1031 -35.31 75.21 27.71
N GLU A 1032 -35.40 76.28 28.48
CA GLU A 1032 -36.14 77.52 28.14
C GLU A 1032 -35.32 78.49 27.29
#